data_AF-A0A7W8XJ73-F1
#
_entry.id   AF-A0A7W8XJ73-F1
#
_cell.length_a   1.000
_cell.length_b   1.000
_cell.length_c   1.000
_cell.angle_alpha   90.00
_cell.angle_beta   90.00
_cell.angle_gamma   90.00
#
_symmetry.space_group_name_H-M   'P 1'
#
loop_
_entity.id
_entity.type
_entity.pdbx_description
1 polymer ?
#
loop_
_entity_poly.entity_id
_entity_poly.type
_entity_poly.pdbx_seq_one_letter_code
_entity_poly.pdbx_strand_id
1 'polypeptide(L)'
;MRAIVCIRILAAAVALLSAQPALSIEITDLERSPVTFSYYNLGHLVPTDGGTGPNANPRFVVNPNIRLPMAINPAAGEHMYCNSQIFGYGGNGWGDNRPPSGTNSNDQRNYQFPWTTNICEIRGYKERPSVCPTKYIHQGQDCRPPRPQDQRFEAVAVEAGTSVFMGGRANTVSLTGDSKVIWNFLHMRDIASDGRKAVGAKLGKISNVAEGGTSIHLHIEAKVPLPGGQGYKHVDPLPSLIVAYQKALGNPVTVDANGLLAYDPRFEIRSGSSGIANVDSVPSSCAAEGEPSIGTELTNSFSSLWCHNGSIVGLAKQGQNRRFVYYKPRRDLAAYVRDNPILFDGSSDNITYQGRARHYSSRCGDQLYDVSGPISPSFQFVAVSGTRKVFSGGTRPDGTPDCTFGFVQDRLEFSYIKEFVGGGQASDTPEVGTTESTSPTPECSGVDLASITPGSSTTFDSFWFHNCSILGLQASSSGDRRLVYVRPRSELVAAAMRQPVLYRGRISGGQYLGEAIHVDDRCGDTFYAVTGPVDADRRGVKIRGREPQFALQTGVCHPLPPVESCLRIVFAGRTLAEALSKPLAGPSCPADDQSGSGSGPGDGSLNLSLDCRPKSVCSNNFAALTPKAEPEDYRAKDFGYIVDWPGFTLKSDFRDSKGFVIPGFDNRISGAGIWWYWVRKRAGFQITDKPTFRKIAKLYAGIDDDSAPAVVEYAGAYQTHSIHYFGHRVGLDEPLPLVDADTRWRLAKTMFHHEAGRNVSEVTRTTFDDGIEQAERILADN
;
A
#
# COMPACT_ATOMS: atom_id res chain seq x y z
N MET A 1 15.65 -12.76 73.81
CA MET A 1 14.75 -11.73 73.23
C MET A 1 15.35 -11.22 71.92
N ARG A 2 14.53 -10.57 71.08
CA ARG A 2 14.79 -9.87 69.80
C ARG A 2 16.12 -9.06 69.72
N ALA A 3 16.75 -8.70 68.58
CA ALA A 3 16.55 -9.01 67.14
C ALA A 3 17.60 -8.30 66.19
N ILE A 4 17.90 -8.88 64.99
CA ILE A 4 18.31 -8.25 63.68
C ILE A 4 19.70 -7.48 63.68
N VAL A 5 20.64 -7.51 62.69
CA VAL A 5 20.68 -7.24 61.22
C VAL A 5 21.84 -8.05 60.55
N CYS A 6 21.57 -9.00 59.65
CA CYS A 6 21.82 -9.06 58.17
C CYS A 6 23.27 -8.98 57.59
N ILE A 7 23.49 -9.79 56.55
CA ILE A 7 24.77 -10.12 55.87
C ILE A 7 24.64 -9.88 54.35
N ARG A 8 25.73 -9.50 53.65
CA ARG A 8 26.17 -9.81 52.25
C ARG A 8 26.74 -8.59 51.49
N ILE A 9 27.73 -8.69 50.58
CA ILE A 9 28.83 -9.67 50.34
C ILE A 9 29.89 -8.96 49.46
N LEU A 10 31.16 -9.39 49.51
CA LEU A 10 32.23 -8.93 48.60
C LEU A 10 32.04 -9.43 47.15
N ALA A 11 32.33 -8.57 46.17
CA ALA A 11 33.18 -8.90 45.02
C ALA A 11 33.61 -7.61 44.30
N ALA A 12 34.91 -7.41 44.08
CA ALA A 12 35.45 -6.24 43.40
C ALA A 12 36.01 -6.60 42.00
N ALA A 13 36.13 -5.56 41.16
CA ALA A 13 37.01 -5.50 39.99
C ALA A 13 36.75 -6.46 38.81
N VAL A 14 35.70 -6.20 38.04
CA VAL A 14 35.69 -6.42 36.58
C VAL A 14 35.07 -5.18 35.89
N ALA A 15 35.60 -4.80 34.73
CA ALA A 15 35.09 -3.78 33.79
C ALA A 15 35.07 -2.30 34.26
N LEU A 16 36.25 -1.66 34.19
CA LEU A 16 36.36 -0.25 33.80
C LEU A 16 36.14 -0.15 32.27
N LEU A 17 34.90 -0.07 31.82
CA LEU A 17 34.57 0.24 30.42
C LEU A 17 33.23 1.00 30.30
N SER A 18 33.29 2.13 29.61
CA SER A 18 32.16 2.89 29.00
C SER A 18 30.87 3.05 29.81
N ALA A 19 30.78 4.16 30.55
CA ALA A 19 29.52 4.86 30.82
C ALA A 19 29.60 6.28 30.21
N GLN A 20 29.59 6.37 28.88
CA GLN A 20 29.28 7.63 28.22
C GLN A 20 27.80 7.95 28.40
N PRO A 21 27.39 9.22 28.53
CA PRO A 21 25.99 9.59 28.65
C PRO A 21 25.24 9.16 27.39
N ALA A 22 24.05 8.62 27.56
CA ALA A 22 23.17 8.34 26.44
C ALA A 22 22.80 9.66 25.75
N LEU A 23 23.39 9.90 24.57
CA LEU A 23 22.90 10.90 23.62
C LEU A 23 21.63 10.34 22.98
N SER A 24 20.54 10.36 23.74
CA SER A 24 19.20 10.07 23.27
C SER A 24 18.74 11.19 22.34
N ILE A 25 19.03 11.02 21.05
CA ILE A 25 18.29 11.72 20.01
C ILE A 25 16.88 11.11 20.02
N GLU A 26 15.92 11.85 20.58
CA GLU A 26 14.52 11.41 20.61
C GLU A 26 13.93 11.33 19.20
N ILE A 27 12.96 10.43 19.04
CA ILE A 27 12.29 10.09 17.78
C ILE A 27 11.60 11.30 17.11
N THR A 28 11.46 12.43 17.81
CA THR A 28 10.66 13.57 17.32
C THR A 28 11.38 14.52 16.34
N ASP A 29 12.71 14.44 16.16
CA ASP A 29 13.48 15.40 15.34
C ASP A 29 13.70 14.99 13.86
N LEU A 30 13.08 13.91 13.38
CA LEU A 30 13.37 13.31 12.05
C LEU A 30 12.50 13.79 10.86
N GLU A 31 11.46 14.60 11.09
CA GLU A 31 10.44 14.94 10.07
C GLU A 31 9.88 16.39 10.16
N ARG A 32 10.67 17.34 10.67
CA ARG A 32 10.17 18.71 10.92
C ARG A 32 10.51 19.71 9.82
N SER A 33 9.52 20.53 9.44
CA SER A 33 9.68 21.60 8.45
C SER A 33 9.01 22.90 8.92
N PRO A 34 9.67 24.07 8.84
CA PRO A 34 9.02 25.36 9.12
C PRO A 34 8.13 25.85 7.96
N VAL A 35 8.22 25.24 6.77
CA VAL A 35 7.61 25.78 5.54
C VAL A 35 6.68 24.78 4.82
N THR A 36 6.89 23.48 5.02
CA THR A 36 6.12 22.42 4.35
C THR A 36 4.98 22.01 5.26
N PHE A 37 3.74 22.36 4.91
CA PHE A 37 2.57 21.97 5.70
C PHE A 37 2.53 20.46 5.89
N SER A 38 2.30 20.01 7.12
CA SER A 38 1.95 18.64 7.45
C SER A 38 1.27 18.59 8.82
N TYR A 39 0.60 17.49 9.13
CA TYR A 39 -0.08 17.26 10.40
C TYR A 39 -0.08 15.77 10.74
N TYR A 40 0.04 15.42 12.02
CA TYR A 40 -0.03 14.03 12.46
C TYR A 40 -1.46 13.47 12.40
N ASN A 41 -1.57 12.15 12.35
CA ASN A 41 -2.83 11.43 12.24
C ASN A 41 -3.85 11.86 13.30
N LEU A 42 -5.04 12.23 12.81
CA LEU A 42 -6.09 12.77 13.65
C LEU A 42 -6.60 11.74 14.66
N GLY A 43 -6.83 12.20 15.89
CA GLY A 43 -7.45 11.42 16.96
C GLY A 43 -6.49 10.80 17.96
N HIS A 44 -5.20 10.87 17.70
CA HIS A 44 -4.17 10.49 18.66
C HIS A 44 -3.31 11.70 18.97
N LEU A 45 -3.18 12.00 20.26
CA LEU A 45 -2.05 12.78 20.76
C LEU A 45 -0.77 12.03 20.39
N VAL A 46 0.21 12.71 19.81
CA VAL A 46 1.55 12.14 19.65
C VAL A 46 2.11 11.80 21.04
N PRO A 47 2.77 10.63 21.24
CA PRO A 47 3.24 10.22 22.56
C PRO A 47 4.29 11.20 23.10
N THR A 48 3.81 12.10 23.95
CA THR A 48 4.61 12.95 24.85
C THR A 48 4.24 12.58 26.29
N ASP A 49 4.20 11.27 26.53
CA ASP A 49 4.08 10.53 27.80
C ASP A 49 2.99 10.92 28.82
N GLY A 50 2.13 11.90 28.53
CA GLY A 50 1.10 12.38 29.45
C GLY A 50 -0.33 12.47 28.92
N GLY A 51 -0.58 12.28 27.62
CA GLY A 51 -1.90 12.50 27.00
C GLY A 51 -3.00 11.51 27.42
N THR A 52 -4.25 11.96 27.61
CA THR A 52 -5.37 11.09 28.02
C THR A 52 -6.25 10.60 26.87
N GLY A 53 -5.73 9.64 26.10
CA GLY A 53 -6.53 8.78 25.21
C GLY A 53 -7.05 9.44 23.91
N PRO A 54 -7.74 8.66 23.07
CA PRO A 54 -8.15 9.11 21.74
C PRO A 54 -9.37 10.04 21.77
N ASN A 55 -9.41 10.95 20.81
CA ASN A 55 -10.57 11.82 20.56
C ASN A 55 -11.68 11.06 19.80
N ALA A 56 -12.93 11.21 20.24
CA ALA A 56 -14.12 10.65 19.61
C ALA A 56 -14.54 11.44 18.36
N ASN A 57 -14.70 10.73 17.24
CA ASN A 57 -14.93 11.28 15.89
C ASN A 57 -13.86 12.30 15.46
N PRO A 58 -12.57 11.92 15.45
CA PRO A 58 -11.46 12.85 15.35
C PRO A 58 -11.26 13.46 13.95
N ARG A 59 -12.02 13.00 12.96
CA ARG A 59 -12.03 13.55 11.60
C ARG A 59 -13.24 14.45 11.35
N PHE A 60 -14.15 14.63 12.30
CA PHE A 60 -15.38 15.37 12.08
C PHE A 60 -15.10 16.87 11.84
N VAL A 61 -15.43 17.33 10.63
CA VAL A 61 -15.33 18.70 10.19
C VAL A 61 -16.61 19.41 10.57
N VAL A 62 -16.59 20.05 11.74
CA VAL A 62 -17.74 20.81 12.26
C VAL A 62 -18.24 21.90 11.32
N ASN A 63 -17.35 22.56 10.56
CA ASN A 63 -17.74 23.44 9.46
C ASN A 63 -16.62 23.50 8.41
N PRO A 64 -16.82 22.96 7.18
CA PRO A 64 -15.79 22.96 6.13
C PRO A 64 -15.59 24.33 5.47
N ASN A 65 -16.48 25.30 5.72
CA ASN A 65 -16.53 26.58 5.01
C ASN A 65 -15.93 27.74 5.82
N ILE A 66 -15.26 27.45 6.93
CA ILE A 66 -14.53 28.46 7.68
C ILE A 66 -13.27 28.93 6.95
N ARG A 67 -12.88 30.19 7.20
CA ARG A 67 -11.51 30.67 6.96
C ARG A 67 -10.59 30.31 8.12
N LEU A 68 -9.30 30.54 7.93
CA LEU A 68 -8.33 30.46 9.04
C LEU A 68 -8.64 31.47 10.15
N PRO A 69 -8.46 31.07 11.43
CA PRO A 69 -8.78 31.90 12.60
C PRO A 69 -7.76 33.02 12.84
N MET A 70 -6.70 33.10 12.03
CA MET A 70 -5.69 34.16 12.08
C MET A 70 -5.70 34.98 10.77
N ALA A 71 -5.37 36.26 10.87
CA ALA A 71 -5.08 37.12 9.73
C ALA A 71 -3.64 36.90 9.24
N ILE A 72 -3.43 35.79 8.52
CA ILE A 72 -2.14 35.38 7.93
C ILE A 72 -2.35 34.86 6.51
N ASN A 73 -1.30 34.87 5.68
CA ASN A 73 -1.29 34.26 4.36
C ASN A 73 -0.30 33.06 4.25
N PRO A 74 -0.79 31.80 4.39
CA PRO A 74 0.05 30.60 4.23
C PRO A 74 0.76 30.50 2.89
N ALA A 75 0.11 30.90 1.79
CA ALA A 75 0.71 30.88 0.46
C ALA A 75 1.84 31.91 0.27
N ALA A 76 1.94 32.90 1.16
CA ALA A 76 3.06 33.85 1.24
C ALA A 76 4.09 33.50 2.33
N GLY A 77 4.03 32.28 2.91
CA GLY A 77 4.95 31.82 3.94
C GLY A 77 4.60 32.25 5.38
N GLU A 78 3.41 32.81 5.61
CA GLU A 78 2.94 33.10 6.97
C GLU A 78 2.17 31.89 7.53
N HIS A 79 2.89 31.03 8.25
CA HIS A 79 2.36 29.76 8.75
C HIS A 79 1.78 29.86 10.17
N MET A 80 0.75 29.05 10.44
CA MET A 80 0.25 28.78 11.80
C MET A 80 0.82 27.43 12.25
N TYR A 81 1.10 27.24 13.54
CA TYR A 81 1.69 26.00 14.06
C TYR A 81 0.88 25.43 15.24
N CYS A 82 0.02 24.46 14.94
CA CYS A 82 -0.83 23.80 15.92
C CYS A 82 -0.08 22.66 16.61
N ASN A 83 0.32 22.83 17.87
CA ASN A 83 0.97 21.80 18.68
C ASN A 83 0.89 22.14 20.19
N SER A 84 1.20 21.17 21.06
CA SER A 84 1.06 21.28 22.52
C SER A 84 1.70 22.54 23.13
N GLN A 85 1.01 23.19 24.07
CA GLN A 85 1.58 24.28 24.88
C GLN A 85 2.42 23.78 26.07
N ILE A 86 2.08 22.65 26.69
CA ILE A 86 2.79 22.14 27.89
C ILE A 86 3.81 21.03 27.60
N PHE A 87 3.62 20.24 26.54
CA PHE A 87 4.52 19.17 26.12
C PHE A 87 5.44 19.55 24.94
N GLY A 88 5.28 20.75 24.38
CA GLY A 88 6.26 21.34 23.46
C GLY A 88 7.55 21.75 24.16
N TYR A 89 8.59 22.07 23.39
CA TYR A 89 9.90 22.48 23.92
C TYR A 89 9.76 23.67 24.87
N GLY A 90 10.33 23.55 26.07
CA GLY A 90 10.27 24.58 27.11
C GLY A 90 8.87 24.79 27.71
N GLY A 91 7.93 23.86 27.50
CA GLY A 91 6.68 23.79 28.24
C GLY A 91 6.86 23.40 29.72
N ASN A 92 5.75 23.26 30.44
CA ASN A 92 5.76 22.92 31.88
C ASN A 92 5.50 21.44 32.19
N GLY A 93 5.08 20.64 31.19
CA GLY A 93 4.66 19.25 31.38
C GLY A 93 3.39 19.09 32.22
N TRP A 94 3.19 17.88 32.77
CA TRP A 94 2.12 17.59 33.71
C TRP A 94 2.52 16.50 34.70
N GLY A 95 2.50 16.80 36.00
CA GLY A 95 2.97 15.87 37.03
C GLY A 95 4.45 15.53 36.84
N ASP A 96 4.78 14.25 36.83
CA ASP A 96 6.13 13.75 36.58
C ASP A 96 6.50 13.74 35.09
N ASN A 97 5.53 13.86 34.18
CA ASN A 97 5.77 13.83 32.74
C ASN A 97 6.36 15.17 32.29
N ARG A 98 7.67 15.15 32.00
CA ARG A 98 8.45 16.33 31.61
C ARG A 98 8.44 16.53 30.09
N PRO A 99 8.37 17.78 29.62
CA PRO A 99 8.54 18.10 28.21
C PRO A 99 10.03 18.15 27.83
N PRO A 100 10.34 18.12 26.53
CA PRO A 100 11.69 18.41 26.04
C PRO A 100 12.21 19.78 26.51
N SER A 101 13.46 19.81 26.95
CA SER A 101 14.13 21.04 27.41
C SER A 101 14.20 22.11 26.32
N GLY A 102 13.81 23.34 26.66
CA GLY A 102 13.82 24.48 25.75
C GLY A 102 13.91 25.82 26.46
N THR A 103 14.03 26.90 25.69
CA THR A 103 14.32 28.25 26.22
C THR A 103 13.17 28.82 27.05
N ASN A 104 11.93 28.47 26.68
CA ASN A 104 10.65 28.74 27.36
C ASN A 104 9.53 28.15 26.46
N SER A 105 8.26 28.33 26.84
CA SER A 105 7.10 27.78 26.10
C SER A 105 6.89 28.36 24.68
N ASN A 106 7.67 29.38 24.30
CA ASN A 106 7.78 29.94 22.96
C ASN A 106 9.07 29.53 22.21
N ASP A 107 9.76 28.46 22.62
CA ASP A 107 10.96 27.95 21.95
C ASP A 107 10.74 27.81 20.43
N GLN A 108 11.71 28.26 19.64
CA GLN A 108 11.63 28.32 18.17
C GLN A 108 11.33 26.96 17.54
N ARG A 109 11.72 25.85 18.19
CA ARG A 109 11.42 24.47 17.74
C ARG A 109 9.94 24.08 17.85
N ASN A 110 9.10 24.93 18.42
CA ASN A 110 7.64 24.76 18.37
C ASN A 110 6.99 25.43 17.13
N TYR A 111 7.76 26.13 16.29
CA TYR A 111 7.29 26.87 15.12
C TYR A 111 7.58 26.12 13.81
N GLN A 112 7.11 24.87 13.77
CA GLN A 112 7.32 23.94 12.66
C GLN A 112 6.18 22.93 12.57
N PHE A 113 5.97 22.42 11.36
CA PHE A 113 5.17 21.25 11.05
C PHE A 113 5.96 19.97 11.37
N PRO A 114 5.30 18.81 11.51
CA PRO A 114 3.85 18.58 11.51
C PRO A 114 3.07 19.21 12.67
N TRP A 115 1.83 19.63 12.41
CA TRP A 115 0.85 19.94 13.46
C TRP A 115 0.50 18.69 14.27
N THR A 116 0.27 18.85 15.57
CA THR A 116 -0.36 17.83 16.42
C THR A 116 -1.75 18.28 16.85
N THR A 117 -2.68 17.32 16.95
CA THR A 117 -3.83 17.53 17.84
C THR A 117 -3.32 17.66 19.27
N ASN A 118 -3.90 18.60 20.01
CA ASN A 118 -3.72 18.71 21.46
C ASN A 118 -5.06 18.76 22.20
N ILE A 119 -6.18 18.39 21.56
CA ILE A 119 -7.43 18.10 22.27
C ILE A 119 -7.29 16.77 23.02
N CYS A 120 -7.94 16.61 24.18
CA CYS A 120 -7.77 15.47 25.09
C CYS A 120 -6.39 15.33 25.75
N GLU A 121 -5.45 16.25 25.48
CA GLU A 121 -4.19 16.38 26.21
C GLU A 121 -4.45 16.57 27.70
N ILE A 122 -3.64 15.99 28.59
CA ILE A 122 -3.91 16.09 30.02
C ILE A 122 -3.82 17.53 30.51
N ARG A 123 -4.90 18.03 31.09
CA ARG A 123 -5.01 19.37 31.69
C ARG A 123 -5.97 19.33 32.88
N GLY A 124 -6.40 20.50 33.35
CA GLY A 124 -7.40 20.63 34.41
C GLY A 124 -8.74 19.95 34.11
N TYR A 125 -9.47 19.64 35.18
CA TYR A 125 -10.76 18.95 35.15
C TYR A 125 -11.84 19.68 34.35
N LYS A 126 -12.67 18.94 33.63
CA LYS A 126 -13.88 19.36 32.91
C LYS A 126 -15.06 18.48 33.33
N GLU A 127 -16.22 19.09 33.57
CA GLU A 127 -17.42 18.36 34.04
C GLU A 127 -18.07 17.48 32.96
N ARG A 128 -18.11 17.97 31.71
CA ARG A 128 -18.81 17.34 30.58
C ARG A 128 -17.91 17.25 29.33
N PRO A 129 -16.79 16.50 29.37
CA PRO A 129 -16.00 16.21 28.18
C PRO A 129 -16.86 15.41 27.20
N SER A 130 -17.04 15.92 25.99
CA SER A 130 -17.94 15.31 24.97
C SER A 130 -17.20 14.68 23.79
N VAL A 131 -15.88 14.77 23.81
CA VAL A 131 -14.93 14.29 22.80
C VAL A 131 -13.83 13.37 23.36
N CYS A 132 -13.63 13.35 24.67
CA CYS A 132 -12.51 12.64 25.29
C CYS A 132 -13.01 11.63 26.34
N PRO A 133 -12.31 10.49 26.53
CA PRO A 133 -12.70 9.46 27.49
C PRO A 133 -12.44 9.85 28.96
N THR A 134 -11.71 10.94 29.22
CA THR A 134 -11.40 11.42 30.57
C THR A 134 -11.91 12.83 30.82
N LYS A 135 -11.93 13.22 32.10
CA LYS A 135 -12.30 14.57 32.55
C LYS A 135 -11.10 15.52 32.68
N TYR A 136 -9.87 15.04 32.66
CA TYR A 136 -8.67 15.88 32.84
C TYR A 136 -8.09 16.25 31.47
N ILE A 137 -8.76 17.18 30.77
CA ILE A 137 -8.53 17.38 29.34
C ILE A 137 -8.32 18.84 28.94
N HIS A 138 -7.48 19.00 27.93
CA HIS A 138 -7.49 20.13 27.04
C HIS A 138 -8.74 20.08 26.16
N GLN A 139 -9.48 21.18 26.11
CA GLN A 139 -10.81 21.27 25.52
C GLN A 139 -10.80 22.34 24.41
N GLY A 140 -10.04 22.07 23.36
CA GLY A 140 -9.80 22.99 22.25
C GLY A 140 -8.50 22.60 21.54
N GLN A 141 -8.03 23.48 20.66
CA GLN A 141 -6.74 23.34 19.98
C GLN A 141 -5.88 24.59 20.21
N ASP A 142 -4.64 24.39 20.68
CA ASP A 142 -3.63 25.45 20.74
C ASP A 142 -2.92 25.55 19.38
N CYS A 143 -2.87 26.76 18.80
CA CYS A 143 -2.14 27.07 17.58
C CYS A 143 -1.32 28.36 17.72
N ARG A 144 -0.01 28.26 17.48
CA ARG A 144 0.92 29.40 17.50
C ARG A 144 0.83 30.22 16.20
N PRO A 145 0.95 31.55 16.27
CA PRO A 145 1.12 32.41 15.09
C PRO A 145 2.50 32.19 14.43
N PRO A 146 2.80 32.83 13.28
CA PRO A 146 4.07 32.62 12.57
C PRO A 146 5.35 32.84 13.40
N ARG A 147 5.30 33.72 14.41
CA ARG A 147 6.42 34.00 15.35
C ARG A 147 5.86 34.40 16.74
N PRO A 148 6.59 34.15 17.85
CA PRO A 148 6.17 34.52 19.20
C PRO A 148 6.25 36.04 19.45
N GLN A 149 5.32 36.79 18.89
CA GLN A 149 5.24 38.25 19.04
C GLN A 149 3.88 38.63 19.63
N ASP A 150 3.89 39.10 20.87
CA ASP A 150 2.68 39.49 21.60
C ASP A 150 1.94 40.60 20.84
N GLN A 151 0.63 40.45 20.68
CA GLN A 151 -0.24 41.41 20.01
C GLN A 151 0.20 41.78 18.58
N ARG A 152 0.95 40.92 17.89
CA ARG A 152 1.32 41.14 16.48
C ARG A 152 0.25 40.67 15.50
N PHE A 153 -0.32 39.49 15.74
CA PHE A 153 -1.20 38.80 14.80
C PHE A 153 -2.66 38.89 15.27
N GLU A 154 -3.57 39.15 14.34
CA GLU A 154 -5.00 39.25 14.64
C GLU A 154 -5.66 37.88 14.59
N ALA A 155 -6.48 37.59 15.60
CA ALA A 155 -7.47 36.53 15.54
C ALA A 155 -8.75 37.09 14.91
N VAL A 156 -9.37 36.33 14.01
CA VAL A 156 -10.45 36.79 13.14
C VAL A 156 -11.61 35.82 13.10
N ALA A 157 -12.79 36.34 12.78
CA ALA A 157 -14.02 35.57 12.66
C ALA A 157 -13.88 34.50 11.56
N VAL A 158 -13.90 33.24 11.98
CA VAL A 158 -13.74 32.06 11.09
C VAL A 158 -14.89 31.91 10.10
N GLU A 159 -16.07 32.42 10.45
CA GLU A 159 -17.24 32.55 9.59
C GLU A 159 -18.01 33.84 9.95
N ALA A 160 -19.04 34.20 9.17
CA ALA A 160 -19.94 35.29 9.54
C ALA A 160 -20.79 34.87 10.74
N GLY A 161 -21.06 35.79 11.67
CA GLY A 161 -21.72 35.45 12.92
C GLY A 161 -21.90 36.65 13.85
N THR A 162 -22.18 36.38 15.12
CA THR A 162 -22.24 37.39 16.18
C THR A 162 -21.23 37.04 17.26
N SER A 163 -20.31 37.97 17.57
CA SER A 163 -19.30 37.79 18.61
C SER A 163 -19.70 38.51 19.91
N VAL A 164 -19.39 37.87 21.04
CA VAL A 164 -19.55 38.42 22.40
C VAL A 164 -18.28 38.16 23.20
N PHE A 165 -17.76 39.18 23.87
CA PHE A 165 -16.66 39.04 24.83
C PHE A 165 -17.17 38.47 26.15
N MET A 166 -16.78 37.24 26.46
CA MET A 166 -17.16 36.50 27.67
C MET A 166 -16.24 36.80 28.86
N GLY A 167 -15.15 37.55 28.66
CA GLY A 167 -14.18 37.87 29.71
C GLY A 167 -13.41 36.66 30.24
N GLY A 168 -13.21 36.62 31.56
CA GLY A 168 -12.50 35.55 32.26
C GLY A 168 -10.97 35.63 32.16
N ARG A 169 -10.28 34.72 32.88
CA ARG A 169 -8.81 34.73 33.06
C ARG A 169 -7.99 34.56 31.77
N ALA A 170 -8.64 34.19 30.65
CA ALA A 170 -8.03 33.99 29.34
C ALA A 170 -8.57 34.94 28.24
N ASN A 171 -9.41 35.93 28.59
CA ASN A 171 -10.09 36.82 27.63
C ASN A 171 -10.80 36.06 26.49
N THR A 172 -11.82 35.28 26.84
CA THR A 172 -12.61 34.50 25.89
C THR A 172 -13.52 35.40 25.04
N VAL A 173 -13.44 35.30 23.72
CA VAL A 173 -14.46 35.80 22.78
C VAL A 173 -15.22 34.60 22.23
N SER A 174 -16.55 34.62 22.30
CA SER A 174 -17.43 33.62 21.69
C SER A 174 -18.02 34.17 20.40
N LEU A 175 -17.88 33.47 19.29
CA LEU A 175 -18.51 33.76 18.00
C LEU A 175 -19.55 32.67 17.71
N THR A 176 -20.83 33.03 17.74
CA THR A 176 -21.90 32.17 17.20
C THR A 176 -21.97 32.41 15.70
N GLY A 177 -21.50 31.44 14.92
CA GLY A 177 -21.52 31.48 13.45
C GLY A 177 -22.92 31.34 12.86
N ASP A 178 -23.06 31.72 11.60
CA ASP A 178 -24.31 31.55 10.85
C ASP A 178 -24.66 30.06 10.65
N SER A 179 -23.65 29.18 10.57
CA SER A 179 -23.77 27.72 10.63
C SER A 179 -24.32 27.19 11.97
N LYS A 180 -24.49 28.06 12.97
CA LYS A 180 -24.83 27.78 14.38
C LYS A 180 -23.71 27.11 15.19
N VAL A 181 -22.54 26.91 14.61
CA VAL A 181 -21.34 26.50 15.36
C VAL A 181 -20.88 27.67 16.24
N ILE A 182 -20.56 27.38 17.50
CA ILE A 182 -20.04 28.34 18.46
C ILE A 182 -18.53 28.14 18.55
N TRP A 183 -17.78 29.19 18.24
CA TRP A 183 -16.33 29.22 18.24
C TRP A 183 -15.82 30.11 19.37
N ASN A 184 -15.06 29.55 20.30
CA ASN A 184 -14.43 30.33 21.37
C ASN A 184 -12.95 30.59 21.04
N PHE A 185 -12.51 31.84 21.21
CA PHE A 185 -11.15 32.31 20.97
C PHE A 185 -10.57 32.84 22.28
N LEU A 186 -9.43 32.30 22.71
CA LEU A 186 -8.81 32.56 24.01
C LEU A 186 -7.37 33.08 23.86
N HIS A 187 -6.81 33.60 24.96
CA HIS A 187 -5.47 34.14 25.10
C HIS A 187 -5.22 35.41 24.27
N MET A 188 -6.23 36.29 24.20
CA MET A 188 -6.19 37.51 23.36
C MET A 188 -6.17 38.82 24.16
N ARG A 189 -5.66 39.87 23.52
CA ARG A 189 -5.79 41.29 23.93
C ARG A 189 -6.38 42.11 22.76
N ASP A 190 -6.56 43.41 22.94
CA ASP A 190 -7.07 44.31 21.87
C ASP A 190 -8.35 43.74 21.22
N ILE A 191 -9.29 43.35 22.09
CA ILE A 191 -10.54 42.67 21.77
C ILE A 191 -11.46 43.63 21.02
N ALA A 192 -12.02 43.17 19.90
CA ALA A 192 -12.98 43.95 19.13
C ALA A 192 -14.34 44.02 19.84
N SER A 193 -15.09 45.10 19.61
CA SER A 193 -16.43 45.25 20.19
C SER A 193 -17.38 44.12 19.81
N ASP A 194 -18.33 43.83 20.70
CA ASP A 194 -19.40 42.85 20.46
C ASP A 194 -20.27 43.19 19.24
N GLY A 195 -21.00 42.18 18.76
CA GLY A 195 -21.99 42.32 17.69
C GLY A 195 -21.67 41.50 16.44
N ARG A 196 -22.32 41.85 15.33
CA ARG A 196 -22.22 41.15 14.04
C ARG A 196 -20.79 41.25 13.48
N LYS A 197 -20.24 40.13 13.02
CA LYS A 197 -18.93 40.04 12.35
C LYS A 197 -19.07 39.39 10.98
N ALA A 198 -18.43 39.98 9.98
CA ALA A 198 -18.21 39.33 8.69
C ALA A 198 -17.06 38.32 8.79
N VAL A 199 -17.00 37.37 7.85
CA VAL A 199 -15.87 36.44 7.70
C VAL A 199 -14.56 37.24 7.63
N GLY A 200 -13.60 36.95 8.51
CA GLY A 200 -12.31 37.64 8.55
C GLY A 200 -12.27 38.96 9.32
N ALA A 201 -13.38 39.42 9.91
CA ALA A 201 -13.34 40.57 10.80
C ALA A 201 -12.55 40.26 12.08
N LYS A 202 -11.74 41.21 12.55
CA LYS A 202 -10.97 41.11 13.81
C LYS A 202 -11.89 40.80 15.00
N LEU A 203 -11.46 39.82 15.80
CA LEU A 203 -12.02 39.49 17.11
C LEU A 203 -11.09 39.93 18.25
N GLY A 204 -9.78 39.85 18.04
CA GLY A 204 -8.75 40.28 18.99
C GLY A 204 -7.36 40.15 18.40
N LYS A 205 -6.33 40.37 19.21
CA LYS A 205 -4.93 40.08 18.88
C LYS A 205 -4.38 38.97 19.77
N ILE A 206 -3.66 38.05 19.15
CA ILE A 206 -3.09 36.87 19.78
C ILE A 206 -2.02 37.30 20.79
N SER A 207 -2.08 36.71 21.98
CA SER A 207 -1.29 37.11 23.14
C SER A 207 -0.99 35.89 24.02
N ASN A 208 -0.57 36.12 25.25
CA ASN A 208 -0.29 35.12 26.27
C ASN A 208 -1.17 35.28 27.52
N VAL A 209 -2.39 35.82 27.37
CA VAL A 209 -3.29 36.13 28.49
C VAL A 209 -3.76 34.85 29.17
N ALA A 210 -3.18 34.55 30.33
CA ALA A 210 -3.64 33.55 31.28
C ALA A 210 -3.23 33.98 32.69
N GLU A 211 -3.87 33.40 33.71
CA GLU A 211 -3.39 33.51 35.09
C GLU A 211 -2.02 32.81 35.20
N GLY A 212 -0.99 33.55 35.65
CA GLY A 212 0.40 33.11 35.61
C GLY A 212 1.10 33.23 34.24
N GLY A 213 0.38 33.63 33.19
CA GLY A 213 0.89 33.71 31.81
C GLY A 213 0.97 32.35 31.11
N THR A 214 1.03 32.38 29.76
CA THR A 214 1.17 31.18 28.92
C THR A 214 2.11 31.45 27.72
N SER A 215 2.20 30.54 26.74
CA SER A 215 2.88 30.84 25.46
C SER A 215 2.04 31.81 24.62
N ILE A 216 2.64 32.46 23.62
CA ILE A 216 1.92 33.29 22.66
C ILE A 216 1.27 32.36 21.63
N HIS A 217 -0.04 32.13 21.79
CA HIS A 217 -0.81 31.24 20.93
C HIS A 217 -2.28 31.63 20.93
N LEU A 218 -3.00 31.21 19.91
CA LEU A 218 -4.46 31.22 19.91
C LEU A 218 -4.93 29.85 20.40
N HIS A 219 -5.73 29.83 21.45
CA HIS A 219 -6.52 28.66 21.82
C HIS A 219 -7.92 28.81 21.22
N ILE A 220 -8.38 27.80 20.49
CA ILE A 220 -9.70 27.79 19.85
C ILE A 220 -10.53 26.58 20.28
N GLU A 221 -11.78 26.79 20.71
CA GLU A 221 -12.76 25.73 20.93
C GLU A 221 -13.85 25.77 19.84
N ALA A 222 -14.42 24.60 19.48
CA ALA A 222 -15.61 24.50 18.65
C ALA A 222 -16.73 23.76 19.39
N LYS A 223 -17.98 24.23 19.24
CA LYS A 223 -19.16 23.64 19.88
C LYS A 223 -20.35 23.64 18.93
N VAL A 224 -21.09 22.54 18.90
CA VAL A 224 -22.36 22.42 18.18
C VAL A 224 -23.54 22.47 19.16
N PRO A 225 -24.63 23.19 18.86
CA PRO A 225 -25.83 23.17 19.68
C PRO A 225 -26.47 21.77 19.67
N LEU A 226 -27.05 21.36 20.79
CA LEU A 226 -27.76 20.08 20.89
C LEU A 226 -29.17 20.16 20.27
N PRO A 227 -29.69 19.06 19.69
CA PRO A 227 -31.09 18.98 19.26
C PRO A 227 -32.05 19.37 20.39
N GLY A 228 -33.06 20.18 20.09
CA GLY A 228 -33.98 20.74 21.09
C GLY A 228 -33.49 22.04 21.76
N GLY A 229 -32.31 22.56 21.40
CA GLY A 229 -31.88 23.92 21.74
C GLY A 229 -31.37 24.14 23.17
N GLN A 230 -31.35 23.11 24.01
CA GLN A 230 -30.75 23.19 25.35
C GLN A 230 -29.33 22.61 25.36
N GLY A 231 -28.34 23.50 25.49
CA GLY A 231 -26.93 23.15 25.64
C GLY A 231 -26.19 22.91 24.32
N TYR A 232 -24.92 22.53 24.46
CA TYR A 232 -23.97 22.35 23.36
C TYR A 232 -23.07 21.14 23.62
N LYS A 233 -22.53 20.57 22.54
CA LYS A 233 -21.49 19.54 22.54
C LYS A 233 -20.19 20.17 22.03
N HIS A 234 -19.08 20.00 22.74
CA HIS A 234 -17.76 20.34 22.19
C HIS A 234 -17.37 19.34 21.10
N VAL A 235 -16.62 19.82 20.12
CA VAL A 235 -16.06 19.02 19.03
C VAL A 235 -14.63 19.48 18.75
N ASP A 236 -13.84 18.65 18.08
CA ASP A 236 -12.47 18.99 17.70
C ASP A 236 -12.48 20.06 16.59
N PRO A 237 -11.86 21.24 16.80
CA PRO A 237 -11.73 22.23 15.74
C PRO A 237 -10.68 21.82 14.68
N LEU A 238 -9.69 20.98 15.01
CA LEU A 238 -8.53 20.73 14.15
C LEU A 238 -8.87 20.22 12.74
N PRO A 239 -9.84 19.31 12.52
CA PRO A 239 -10.23 18.91 11.17
C PRO A 239 -10.74 20.08 10.32
N SER A 240 -11.48 21.02 10.93
CA SER A 240 -11.95 22.22 10.23
C SER A 240 -10.82 23.24 10.00
N LEU A 241 -9.87 23.34 10.94
CA LEU A 241 -8.65 24.14 10.76
C LEU A 241 -7.76 23.62 9.64
N ILE A 242 -7.62 22.30 9.48
CA ILE A 242 -6.90 21.68 8.37
C ILE A 242 -7.59 21.99 7.05
N VAL A 243 -8.91 21.83 6.95
CA VAL A 243 -9.69 22.20 5.74
C VAL A 243 -9.46 23.67 5.38
N ALA A 244 -9.50 24.57 6.37
CA ALA A 244 -9.26 25.99 6.17
C ALA A 244 -7.83 26.32 5.74
N TYR A 245 -6.83 25.63 6.32
CA TYR A 245 -5.42 25.84 6.02
C TYR A 245 -5.05 25.38 4.61
N GLN A 246 -5.54 24.20 4.24
CA GLN A 246 -5.39 23.65 2.90
C GLN A 246 -6.04 24.54 1.83
N LYS A 247 -7.27 25.03 2.09
CA LYS A 247 -7.92 26.02 1.22
C LYS A 247 -7.11 27.32 1.09
N ALA A 248 -6.48 27.78 2.17
CA ALA A 248 -5.60 28.95 2.17
C ALA A 248 -4.25 28.72 1.47
N LEU A 249 -3.82 27.46 1.28
CA LEU A 249 -2.71 27.06 0.42
C LEU A 249 -3.13 26.83 -1.05
N GLY A 250 -4.43 26.90 -1.37
CA GLY A 250 -4.96 26.56 -2.70
C GLY A 250 -5.10 25.05 -2.96
N ASN A 251 -4.93 24.21 -1.93
CA ASN A 251 -5.00 22.75 -2.07
C ASN A 251 -6.47 22.26 -2.11
N PRO A 252 -6.78 21.25 -2.93
CA PRO A 252 -8.07 20.58 -2.88
C PRO A 252 -8.19 19.78 -1.58
N VAL A 253 -9.39 19.81 -0.98
CA VAL A 253 -9.72 19.10 0.27
C VAL A 253 -11.02 18.32 0.10
N THR A 254 -10.98 17.04 0.45
CA THR A 254 -12.16 16.17 0.45
C THR A 254 -12.71 16.04 1.86
N VAL A 255 -13.97 16.44 2.04
CA VAL A 255 -14.79 16.13 3.20
C VAL A 255 -15.93 15.23 2.71
N ASP A 256 -16.13 14.09 3.36
CA ASP A 256 -17.12 13.10 2.92
C ASP A 256 -18.57 13.54 3.22
N ALA A 257 -19.54 12.76 2.75
CA ALA A 257 -20.96 13.01 2.97
C ALA A 257 -21.39 12.96 4.45
N ASN A 258 -20.57 12.40 5.34
CA ASN A 258 -20.77 12.35 6.78
C ASN A 258 -20.11 13.53 7.52
N GLY A 259 -19.49 14.46 6.79
CA GLY A 259 -18.73 15.57 7.36
C GLY A 259 -17.36 15.17 7.91
N LEU A 260 -16.77 14.06 7.46
CA LEU A 260 -15.44 13.62 7.89
C LEU A 260 -14.34 14.07 6.93
N LEU A 261 -13.24 14.59 7.45
CA LEU A 261 -12.04 14.92 6.69
C LEU A 261 -11.39 13.63 6.16
N ALA A 262 -11.32 13.50 4.83
CA ALA A 262 -10.62 12.40 4.19
C ALA A 262 -9.14 12.38 4.58
N TYR A 263 -8.53 11.19 4.59
CA TYR A 263 -7.09 11.06 4.75
C TYR A 263 -6.37 11.62 3.52
N ASP A 264 -5.46 12.58 3.75
CA ASP A 264 -4.66 13.19 2.68
C ASP A 264 -3.17 12.83 2.85
N PRO A 265 -2.66 11.81 2.14
CA PRO A 265 -1.28 11.33 2.31
C PRO A 265 -0.21 12.34 1.90
N ARG A 266 -0.58 13.45 1.25
CA ARG A 266 0.35 14.54 0.92
C ARG A 266 0.76 15.35 2.15
N PHE A 267 -0.08 15.35 3.20
CA PHE A 267 0.06 16.23 4.36
C PHE A 267 -0.19 15.54 5.71
N GLU A 268 -0.90 14.41 5.76
CA GLU A 268 -1.18 13.67 7.00
C GLU A 268 -0.12 12.60 7.29
N ILE A 269 0.70 12.83 8.31
CA ILE A 269 1.75 11.92 8.81
C ILE A 269 1.16 10.93 9.80
N ARG A 270 1.29 9.63 9.53
CA ARG A 270 0.86 8.58 10.47
C ARG A 270 2.01 8.22 11.40
N SER A 271 1.80 8.32 12.72
CA SER A 271 2.78 7.87 13.72
C SER A 271 3.23 6.43 13.42
N GLY A 272 4.48 6.28 13.02
CA GLY A 272 5.03 5.06 12.41
C GLY A 272 5.88 5.30 11.16
N SER A 273 5.75 6.45 10.50
CA SER A 273 6.67 6.87 9.42
C SER A 273 7.89 7.64 9.95
N SER A 274 9.06 7.32 9.40
CA SER A 274 10.27 8.14 9.47
C SER A 274 10.83 8.31 8.05
N GLY A 275 10.73 9.50 7.48
CA GLY A 275 11.31 9.90 6.20
C GLY A 275 10.34 10.62 5.24
N ILE A 276 10.17 11.93 5.41
CA ILE A 276 9.45 12.80 4.46
C ILE A 276 10.26 13.04 3.18
N ALA A 277 9.65 12.80 2.01
CA ALA A 277 9.45 13.78 0.93
C ALA A 277 9.08 13.10 -0.41
N ASN A 278 8.05 13.59 -1.08
CA ASN A 278 8.19 13.86 -2.52
C ASN A 278 7.47 15.16 -2.90
N VAL A 279 8.10 15.93 -3.78
CA VAL A 279 7.63 17.22 -4.29
C VAL A 279 7.30 17.02 -5.76
N ASP A 280 6.02 17.01 -6.14
CA ASP A 280 5.60 16.81 -7.53
C ASP A 280 4.90 18.05 -8.11
N SER A 281 5.65 19.15 -8.19
CA SER A 281 5.59 20.09 -9.32
C SER A 281 6.79 21.07 -9.34
N VAL A 282 8.01 20.52 -9.33
CA VAL A 282 9.18 21.23 -9.86
C VAL A 282 9.65 20.45 -11.10
N PRO A 283 9.82 21.08 -12.27
CA PRO A 283 10.43 20.42 -13.43
C PRO A 283 11.83 19.90 -13.09
N SER A 284 12.30 18.87 -13.82
CA SER A 284 13.68 18.40 -13.65
C SER A 284 14.67 19.56 -13.81
N SER A 285 15.55 19.70 -12.83
CA SER A 285 16.71 20.61 -12.94
C SER A 285 17.97 19.92 -12.43
N CYS A 286 18.24 18.75 -13.00
CA CYS A 286 19.60 18.25 -13.05
C CYS A 286 20.39 19.22 -13.94
N ALA A 287 21.17 20.12 -13.35
CA ALA A 287 21.87 21.19 -14.06
C ALA A 287 22.72 20.70 -15.26
N ALA A 288 23.12 19.43 -15.25
CA ALA A 288 23.85 18.77 -16.34
C ALA A 288 22.99 18.29 -17.53
N GLU A 289 21.69 18.60 -17.66
CA GLU A 289 20.90 18.21 -18.84
C GLU A 289 21.52 18.71 -20.16
N GLY A 290 22.12 19.90 -20.16
CA GLY A 290 22.84 20.48 -21.31
C GLY A 290 24.32 20.09 -21.43
N GLU A 291 24.88 19.34 -20.47
CA GLU A 291 26.29 18.91 -20.50
C GLU A 291 26.49 17.69 -21.43
N PRO A 292 27.68 17.53 -22.05
CA PRO A 292 27.96 16.41 -22.94
C PRO A 292 28.02 15.09 -22.17
N SER A 293 27.52 14.02 -22.78
CA SER A 293 27.62 12.68 -22.20
C SER A 293 29.06 12.15 -22.29
N ILE A 294 29.59 11.58 -21.19
CA ILE A 294 30.97 11.07 -21.17
C ILE A 294 31.17 9.68 -21.81
N GLY A 295 30.13 9.12 -22.43
CA GLY A 295 30.23 8.03 -23.42
C GLY A 295 30.99 6.78 -22.94
N THR A 296 30.41 6.03 -22.00
CA THR A 296 31.05 4.85 -21.39
C THR A 296 30.61 3.54 -22.07
N GLU A 297 31.40 2.47 -22.00
CA GLU A 297 30.96 1.13 -22.44
C GLU A 297 29.70 0.66 -21.71
N LEU A 298 29.54 1.07 -20.44
CA LEU A 298 28.38 0.74 -19.60
C LEU A 298 27.10 1.48 -20.02
N THR A 299 27.17 2.48 -20.91
CA THR A 299 26.00 3.28 -21.34
C THR A 299 24.93 2.40 -21.97
N ASN A 300 25.33 1.38 -22.73
CA ASN A 300 24.43 0.41 -23.35
C ASN A 300 23.77 -0.56 -22.34
N SER A 301 24.20 -0.54 -21.08
CA SER A 301 23.66 -1.39 -19.99
C SER A 301 22.75 -0.62 -19.02
N PHE A 302 22.55 0.69 -19.22
CA PHE A 302 21.69 1.48 -18.37
C PHE A 302 20.22 1.09 -18.59
N SER A 303 19.51 0.80 -17.49
CA SER A 303 18.05 0.68 -17.55
C SER A 303 17.39 2.06 -17.40
N SER A 304 17.98 2.96 -16.63
CA SER A 304 17.33 4.21 -16.19
C SER A 304 18.33 5.31 -15.89
N LEU A 305 17.88 6.57 -16.02
CA LEU A 305 18.61 7.78 -15.69
C LEU A 305 18.11 8.37 -14.36
N TRP A 306 19.05 8.88 -13.59
CA TRP A 306 18.85 9.38 -12.23
C TRP A 306 19.61 10.68 -12.01
N CYS A 307 19.06 11.56 -11.18
CA CYS A 307 19.65 12.82 -10.76
C CYS A 307 20.49 12.61 -9.50
N HIS A 308 21.72 13.10 -9.47
CA HIS A 308 22.59 13.07 -8.30
C HIS A 308 23.46 14.33 -8.24
N ASN A 309 23.32 15.15 -7.19
CA ASN A 309 24.16 16.33 -6.94
C ASN A 309 24.34 17.27 -8.15
N GLY A 310 23.26 17.46 -8.94
CA GLY A 310 23.22 18.29 -10.16
C GLY A 310 23.71 17.58 -11.44
N SER A 311 24.20 16.35 -11.34
CA SER A 311 24.60 15.49 -12.47
C SER A 311 23.52 14.47 -12.84
N ILE A 312 23.62 13.90 -14.03
CA ILE A 312 22.84 12.73 -14.46
C ILE A 312 23.73 11.48 -14.42
N VAL A 313 23.26 10.45 -13.73
CA VAL A 313 23.89 9.12 -13.67
C VAL A 313 22.97 8.08 -14.30
N GLY A 314 23.54 7.08 -14.96
CA GLY A 314 22.84 5.90 -15.44
C GLY A 314 22.91 4.76 -14.42
N LEU A 315 21.80 4.04 -14.24
CA LEU A 315 21.72 2.82 -13.42
C LEU A 315 21.87 1.59 -14.31
N ALA A 316 23.02 0.92 -14.23
CA ALA A 316 23.22 -0.39 -14.83
C ALA A 316 22.75 -1.51 -13.87
N LYS A 317 22.00 -2.48 -14.39
CA LYS A 317 21.42 -3.60 -13.63
C LYS A 317 21.89 -4.93 -14.23
N GLN A 318 22.46 -5.83 -13.41
CA GLN A 318 22.79 -7.19 -13.84
C GLN A 318 22.53 -8.17 -12.68
N GLY A 319 21.45 -8.95 -12.75
CA GLY A 319 21.00 -9.77 -11.63
C GLY A 319 20.71 -8.91 -10.39
N GLN A 320 21.39 -9.17 -9.27
CA GLN A 320 21.32 -8.31 -8.08
C GLN A 320 22.32 -7.15 -8.09
N ASN A 321 23.29 -7.12 -9.01
CA ASN A 321 24.29 -6.05 -9.08
C ASN A 321 23.66 -4.75 -9.59
N ARG A 322 24.08 -3.62 -9.01
CA ARG A 322 23.62 -2.26 -9.28
C ARG A 322 24.82 -1.34 -9.36
N ARG A 323 24.94 -0.58 -10.45
CA ARG A 323 25.96 0.47 -10.59
C ARG A 323 25.32 1.79 -10.97
N PHE A 324 25.67 2.85 -10.25
CA PHE A 324 25.43 4.22 -10.71
C PHE A 324 26.70 4.72 -11.38
N VAL A 325 26.58 5.11 -12.64
CA VAL A 325 27.68 5.53 -13.51
C VAL A 325 27.40 6.93 -14.02
N TYR A 326 28.35 7.86 -13.95
CA TYR A 326 28.15 9.21 -14.51
C TYR A 326 27.88 9.13 -16.01
N TYR A 327 26.75 9.72 -16.43
CA TYR A 327 26.36 9.81 -17.83
C TYR A 327 26.59 11.24 -18.34
N LYS A 328 25.99 12.23 -17.67
CA LYS A 328 26.28 13.66 -17.86
C LYS A 328 26.70 14.26 -16.51
N PRO A 329 27.98 14.26 -16.15
CA PRO A 329 28.47 14.93 -14.96
C PRO A 329 28.35 16.44 -15.11
N ARG A 330 28.09 17.16 -14.01
CA ARG A 330 28.19 18.61 -13.98
C ARG A 330 29.63 19.08 -14.27
N ARG A 331 29.78 20.28 -14.83
CA ARG A 331 31.02 20.80 -15.44
C ARG A 331 32.27 20.74 -14.56
N ASP A 332 32.16 21.04 -13.26
CA ASP A 332 33.26 20.99 -12.30
C ASP A 332 33.72 19.56 -11.94
N LEU A 333 32.86 18.56 -12.18
CA LEU A 333 33.11 17.16 -11.89
C LEU A 333 33.58 16.36 -13.12
N ALA A 334 33.24 16.82 -14.32
CA ALA A 334 33.44 16.10 -15.58
C ALA A 334 34.89 15.66 -15.87
N ALA A 335 35.88 16.42 -15.41
CA ALA A 335 37.30 16.09 -15.57
C ALA A 335 37.77 14.95 -14.65
N TYR A 336 37.15 14.77 -13.48
CA TYR A 336 37.57 13.78 -12.47
C TYR A 336 36.94 12.40 -12.68
N VAL A 337 35.75 12.36 -13.29
CA VAL A 337 34.98 11.11 -13.46
C VAL A 337 35.11 10.50 -14.86
N ARG A 338 35.83 11.14 -15.78
CA ARG A 338 35.96 10.69 -17.18
C ARG A 338 36.60 9.30 -17.28
N ASP A 339 37.71 9.10 -16.60
CA ASP A 339 38.52 7.88 -16.71
C ASP A 339 37.99 6.76 -15.79
N ASN A 340 37.19 7.11 -14.79
CA ASN A 340 36.50 6.15 -13.91
C ASN A 340 35.13 6.70 -13.49
N PRO A 341 34.06 6.45 -14.28
CA PRO A 341 32.76 7.08 -14.07
C PRO A 341 31.87 6.38 -13.03
N ILE A 342 32.34 5.31 -12.37
CA ILE A 342 31.52 4.49 -11.47
C ILE A 342 31.46 5.15 -10.08
N LEU A 343 30.34 5.81 -9.80
CA LEU A 343 30.03 6.46 -8.54
C LEU A 343 29.66 5.46 -7.44
N PHE A 344 28.94 4.40 -7.78
CA PHE A 344 28.53 3.34 -6.86
C PHE A 344 28.62 1.99 -7.56
N ASP A 345 29.18 0.98 -6.88
CA ASP A 345 29.15 -0.42 -7.29
C ASP A 345 28.75 -1.30 -6.10
N GLY A 346 27.68 -2.06 -6.25
CA GLY A 346 27.09 -2.83 -5.17
C GLY A 346 26.03 -3.81 -5.61
N SER A 347 25.35 -4.40 -4.63
CA SER A 347 24.22 -5.30 -4.81
C SER A 347 22.94 -4.70 -4.23
N SER A 348 21.82 -5.33 -4.57
CA SER A 348 20.52 -5.03 -4.00
C SER A 348 19.80 -6.30 -3.57
N ASP A 349 19.10 -6.22 -2.44
CA ASP A 349 18.06 -7.18 -2.03
C ASP A 349 16.65 -6.70 -2.51
N ASN A 350 16.63 -5.65 -3.34
CA ASN A 350 15.51 -4.81 -3.79
C ASN A 350 14.80 -3.95 -2.72
N ILE A 351 15.14 -4.04 -1.41
CA ILE A 351 14.77 -3.07 -0.35
C ILE A 351 15.88 -2.02 -0.17
N THR A 352 17.12 -2.46 -0.29
CA THR A 352 18.35 -1.79 0.13
C THR A 352 19.35 -1.87 -1.03
N TYR A 353 20.18 -0.85 -1.18
CA TYR A 353 21.46 -0.97 -1.90
C TYR A 353 22.57 -1.09 -0.86
N GLN A 354 23.50 -2.02 -1.08
CA GLN A 354 24.72 -2.15 -0.29
C GLN A 354 25.91 -2.29 -1.25
N GLY A 355 26.97 -1.52 -1.03
CA GLY A 355 28.13 -1.53 -1.91
C GLY A 355 29.15 -0.50 -1.51
N ARG A 356 29.98 -0.10 -2.47
CA ARG A 356 30.99 0.95 -2.28
C ARG A 356 30.67 2.16 -3.13
N ALA A 357 30.62 3.32 -2.50
CA ALA A 357 30.58 4.61 -3.20
C ALA A 357 32.00 5.16 -3.41
N ARG A 358 32.17 5.97 -4.45
CA ARG A 358 33.43 6.62 -4.81
C ARG A 358 33.38 8.11 -4.52
N HIS A 359 34.31 8.58 -3.68
CA HIS A 359 34.59 10.00 -3.50
C HIS A 359 35.83 10.37 -4.33
N TYR A 360 35.62 11.21 -5.34
CA TYR A 360 36.66 11.65 -6.26
C TYR A 360 37.52 12.75 -5.63
N SER A 361 38.85 12.60 -5.67
CA SER A 361 39.78 13.61 -5.17
C SER A 361 41.02 13.69 -6.04
N SER A 362 41.24 14.84 -6.66
CA SER A 362 42.45 15.15 -7.43
C SER A 362 43.71 15.28 -6.57
N ARG A 363 43.58 15.35 -5.24
CA ARG A 363 44.68 15.62 -4.30
C ARG A 363 45.17 14.38 -3.57
N CYS A 364 44.26 13.54 -3.10
CA CYS A 364 44.57 12.33 -2.32
C CYS A 364 44.10 11.02 -3.00
N GLY A 365 43.72 11.10 -4.28
CA GLY A 365 43.19 10.00 -5.06
C GLY A 365 41.77 9.61 -4.68
N ASP A 366 41.10 8.92 -5.61
CA ASP A 366 39.76 8.38 -5.38
C ASP A 366 39.71 7.48 -4.14
N GLN A 367 38.70 7.72 -3.30
CA GLN A 367 38.41 6.86 -2.15
C GLN A 367 37.16 6.04 -2.40
N LEU A 368 37.23 4.75 -2.10
CA LEU A 368 36.06 3.91 -1.93
C LEU A 368 35.72 3.82 -0.44
N TYR A 369 34.43 3.90 -0.13
CA TYR A 369 33.89 3.70 1.21
C TYR A 369 32.59 2.91 1.12
N ASP A 370 32.35 2.06 2.11
CA ASP A 370 31.14 1.25 2.16
C ASP A 370 29.93 2.14 2.45
N VAL A 371 28.88 1.94 1.66
CA VAL A 371 27.59 2.62 1.82
C VAL A 371 26.47 1.59 1.79
N SER A 372 25.44 1.84 2.58
CA SER A 372 24.17 1.13 2.49
C SER A 372 23.00 2.06 2.74
N GLY A 373 21.84 1.70 2.21
CA GLY A 373 20.62 2.44 2.53
C GLY A 373 19.43 2.08 1.66
N PRO A 374 18.24 2.61 2.02
CA PRO A 374 16.98 2.20 1.46
C PRO A 374 16.79 2.67 0.02
N ILE A 375 16.19 1.79 -0.76
CA ILE A 375 15.44 2.12 -1.96
C ILE A 375 14.04 2.51 -1.49
N SER A 376 13.53 3.65 -1.94
CA SER A 376 12.14 4.03 -1.68
C SER A 376 11.17 2.95 -2.18
N PRO A 377 10.04 2.69 -1.49
CA PRO A 377 9.09 1.67 -1.94
C PRO A 377 8.36 2.02 -3.25
N SER A 378 8.53 3.23 -3.79
CA SER A 378 8.09 3.62 -5.13
C SER A 378 9.14 3.37 -6.23
N PHE A 379 10.36 2.98 -5.85
CA PHE A 379 11.54 2.88 -6.73
C PHE A 379 11.92 4.19 -7.46
N GLN A 380 11.40 5.34 -7.01
CA GLN A 380 11.70 6.67 -7.61
C GLN A 380 12.85 7.41 -6.91
N PHE A 381 13.28 6.91 -5.75
CA PHE A 381 14.36 7.49 -4.95
C PHE A 381 15.22 6.38 -4.33
N VAL A 382 16.54 6.59 -4.28
CA VAL A 382 17.50 5.75 -3.56
C VAL A 382 18.36 6.65 -2.70
N ALA A 383 18.52 6.30 -1.43
CA ALA A 383 19.51 6.94 -0.55
C ALA A 383 20.44 5.87 0.03
N VAL A 384 21.74 6.05 -0.14
CA VAL A 384 22.77 5.21 0.51
C VAL A 384 23.69 6.11 1.33
N SER A 385 23.97 5.69 2.56
CA SER A 385 24.79 6.43 3.51
C SER A 385 25.99 5.61 3.92
N GLY A 386 27.09 6.27 4.25
CA GLY A 386 28.28 5.63 4.79
C GLY A 386 29.30 6.62 5.31
N THR A 387 30.39 6.10 5.86
CA THR A 387 31.42 6.94 6.48
C THR A 387 32.59 7.12 5.52
N ARG A 388 32.77 8.31 4.95
CA ARG A 388 33.91 8.61 4.08
C ARG A 388 35.05 9.30 4.82
N LYS A 389 36.26 9.17 4.28
CA LYS A 389 37.43 9.96 4.69
C LYS A 389 37.30 11.39 4.17
N VAL A 390 37.67 12.37 4.99
CA VAL A 390 37.85 13.77 4.59
C VAL A 390 39.28 14.17 4.94
N PHE A 391 40.04 14.57 3.93
CA PHE A 391 41.45 14.89 4.07
C PHE A 391 41.69 16.33 4.53
N SER A 392 42.78 16.56 5.27
CA SER A 392 43.24 17.89 5.68
C SER A 392 43.60 18.76 4.47
N GLY A 393 43.49 20.08 4.64
CA GLY A 393 43.85 21.06 3.61
C GLY A 393 45.36 21.23 3.41
N GLY A 394 46.20 20.55 4.18
CA GLY A 394 47.64 20.82 4.32
C GLY A 394 48.53 20.32 3.18
N THR A 395 49.76 20.80 3.18
CA THR A 395 50.86 20.32 2.33
C THR A 395 52.04 20.05 3.25
N ARG A 396 52.75 18.94 3.04
CA ARG A 396 53.91 18.55 3.83
C ARG A 396 55.14 19.41 3.48
N PRO A 397 56.18 19.44 4.34
CA PRO A 397 57.40 20.22 4.08
C PRO A 397 58.16 19.84 2.80
N ASP A 398 57.91 18.65 2.24
CA ASP A 398 58.45 18.16 0.96
C ASP A 398 57.64 18.60 -0.28
N GLY A 399 56.58 19.40 -0.09
CA GLY A 399 55.68 19.86 -1.15
C GLY A 399 54.57 18.86 -1.53
N THR A 400 54.53 17.67 -0.93
CA THR A 400 53.47 16.68 -1.21
C THR A 400 52.17 16.98 -0.43
N PRO A 401 50.99 16.59 -0.95
CA PRO A 401 49.73 16.79 -0.23
C PRO A 401 49.71 16.08 1.14
N ASP A 402 49.25 16.79 2.18
CA ASP A 402 48.96 16.14 3.45
C ASP A 402 47.63 15.39 3.38
N CYS A 403 47.70 14.09 3.10
CA CYS A 403 46.53 13.21 3.10
C CYS A 403 46.24 12.59 4.47
N THR A 404 46.41 13.36 5.55
CA THR A 404 45.85 13.02 6.88
C THR A 404 44.33 13.20 6.83
N PHE A 405 43.55 12.33 7.49
CA PHE A 405 42.08 12.33 7.33
C PHE A 405 41.29 12.18 8.63
N GLY A 406 40.13 12.82 8.66
CA GLY A 406 39.03 12.51 9.58
C GLY A 406 37.93 11.69 8.89
N PHE A 407 36.89 11.34 9.63
CA PHE A 407 35.72 10.63 9.13
C PHE A 407 34.47 11.52 9.21
N VAL A 408 33.64 11.49 8.16
CA VAL A 408 32.31 12.13 8.16
C VAL A 408 31.26 11.15 7.65
N GLN A 409 30.03 11.31 8.12
CA GLN A 409 28.88 10.70 7.44
C GLN A 409 28.67 11.40 6.09
N ASP A 410 28.45 10.61 5.06
CA ASP A 410 28.14 11.04 3.70
C ASP A 410 26.92 10.27 3.20
N ARG A 411 26.07 10.95 2.43
CA ARG A 411 24.81 10.40 1.93
C ARG A 411 24.69 10.71 0.45
N LEU A 412 24.60 9.67 -0.37
CA LEU A 412 24.30 9.79 -1.79
C LEU A 412 22.80 9.61 -1.99
N GLU A 413 22.17 10.61 -2.59
CA GLU A 413 20.76 10.60 -2.95
C GLU A 413 20.63 10.55 -4.46
N PHE A 414 19.72 9.71 -4.95
CA PHE A 414 19.44 9.50 -6.36
C PHE A 414 17.93 9.62 -6.58
N SER A 415 17.52 10.58 -7.39
CA SER A 415 16.11 10.74 -7.80
C SER A 415 15.93 10.25 -9.23
N TYR A 416 14.92 9.41 -9.47
CA TYR A 416 14.62 8.87 -10.78
C TYR A 416 14.22 9.96 -11.76
N ILE A 417 14.72 9.90 -13.00
CA ILE A 417 14.33 10.81 -14.08
C ILE A 417 13.43 10.08 -15.09
N LYS A 418 13.92 8.98 -15.67
CA LYS A 418 13.22 8.17 -16.69
C LYS A 418 13.98 6.87 -16.99
N GLU A 419 13.34 5.90 -17.64
CA GLU A 419 14.06 4.77 -18.26
C GLU A 419 15.02 5.28 -19.35
N PHE A 420 16.12 4.55 -19.53
CA PHE A 420 17.14 4.82 -20.54
C PHE A 420 16.87 3.96 -21.77
N VAL A 421 16.24 4.55 -22.77
CA VAL A 421 16.15 3.94 -24.10
C VAL A 421 17.51 4.17 -24.78
N GLY A 422 18.27 3.09 -24.97
CA GLY A 422 19.59 3.15 -25.60
C GLY A 422 19.51 3.76 -27.00
N GLY A 423 20.45 4.66 -27.32
CA GLY A 423 20.49 5.38 -28.59
C GLY A 423 20.89 4.51 -29.79
N GLY A 424 19.98 3.64 -30.24
CA GLY A 424 19.93 3.09 -31.59
C GLY A 424 18.90 3.85 -32.42
N GLN A 425 19.18 4.09 -33.70
CA GLN A 425 18.47 5.04 -34.57
C GLN A 425 16.93 4.94 -34.59
N ALA A 426 16.30 6.10 -34.81
CA ALA A 426 14.86 6.28 -34.85
C ALA A 426 14.15 5.54 -36.00
N SER A 427 12.92 5.11 -35.75
CA SER A 427 11.84 4.95 -36.73
C SER A 427 10.49 5.34 -36.09
N ASP A 428 9.56 5.85 -36.90
CA ASP A 428 8.47 6.72 -36.45
C ASP A 428 7.20 6.02 -35.88
N THR A 429 6.72 6.51 -34.73
CA THR A 429 5.30 6.57 -34.24
C THR A 429 4.41 5.30 -34.13
N PRO A 430 3.27 5.34 -33.39
CA PRO A 430 2.78 6.34 -32.42
C PRO A 430 2.47 5.78 -31.00
N GLU A 431 2.04 6.65 -30.09
CA GLU A 431 1.73 6.37 -28.67
C GLU A 431 0.53 5.44 -28.42
N VAL A 432 0.60 4.61 -27.37
CA VAL A 432 -0.57 4.10 -26.61
C VAL A 432 -0.24 4.04 -25.12
N GLY A 433 -1.07 4.66 -24.27
CA GLY A 433 -0.89 4.71 -22.81
C GLY A 433 -1.56 3.55 -22.05
N THR A 434 -1.14 3.33 -20.80
CA THR A 434 -1.67 2.27 -19.91
C THR A 434 -2.64 2.83 -18.85
N THR A 435 -3.84 2.24 -18.76
CA THR A 435 -4.88 2.58 -17.77
C THR A 435 -4.99 1.53 -16.66
N GLU A 436 -5.06 1.95 -15.39
CA GLU A 436 -5.39 1.06 -14.26
C GLU A 436 -6.88 0.63 -14.27
N SER A 437 -7.17 -0.58 -13.78
CA SER A 437 -8.53 -1.16 -13.76
C SER A 437 -9.33 -0.82 -12.50
N THR A 438 -10.64 -0.67 -12.64
CA THR A 438 -11.54 -0.05 -11.64
C THR A 438 -12.58 -1.00 -11.02
N SER A 439 -12.39 -2.33 -11.03
CA SER A 439 -13.43 -3.30 -10.57
C SER A 439 -12.90 -4.52 -9.79
N PRO A 440 -13.67 -5.07 -8.82
CA PRO A 440 -13.31 -6.26 -8.02
C PRO A 440 -12.94 -7.48 -8.86
N THR A 441 -12.06 -8.35 -8.35
CA THR A 441 -11.92 -9.68 -8.94
C THR A 441 -13.25 -10.43 -8.82
N PRO A 442 -13.70 -11.20 -9.83
CA PRO A 442 -15.04 -11.78 -9.86
C PRO A 442 -15.43 -12.63 -8.64
N GLU A 443 -14.46 -13.28 -8.01
CA GLU A 443 -14.61 -14.09 -6.79
C GLU A 443 -14.99 -13.27 -5.55
N CYS A 444 -14.67 -11.97 -5.53
CA CYS A 444 -14.96 -11.06 -4.41
C CYS A 444 -16.08 -10.07 -4.72
N SER A 445 -16.75 -10.22 -5.86
CA SER A 445 -17.91 -9.39 -6.21
C SER A 445 -19.08 -9.71 -5.28
N GLY A 446 -19.47 -8.76 -4.43
CA GLY A 446 -20.55 -8.95 -3.45
C GLY A 446 -20.13 -9.68 -2.16
N VAL A 447 -18.83 -9.81 -1.86
CA VAL A 447 -18.37 -10.36 -0.59
C VAL A 447 -18.44 -9.30 0.51
N ASP A 448 -19.24 -9.56 1.54
CA ASP A 448 -19.31 -8.73 2.74
C ASP A 448 -18.13 -8.98 3.67
N LEU A 449 -17.41 -7.89 3.97
CA LEU A 449 -16.32 -7.85 4.94
C LEU A 449 -16.86 -7.61 6.35
N ALA A 450 -16.60 -8.55 7.25
CA ALA A 450 -16.91 -8.38 8.65
C ALA A 450 -15.80 -7.60 9.39
N SER A 451 -16.19 -6.87 10.44
CA SER A 451 -15.24 -6.26 11.36
C SER A 451 -15.00 -7.19 12.55
N ILE A 452 -13.88 -7.90 12.55
CA ILE A 452 -13.32 -8.45 13.78
C ILE A 452 -12.44 -7.38 14.46
N THR A 453 -12.25 -7.53 15.77
CA THR A 453 -11.30 -6.73 16.54
C THR A 453 -10.16 -7.65 16.97
N PRO A 454 -9.05 -7.76 16.21
CA PRO A 454 -7.82 -8.30 16.75
C PRO A 454 -7.43 -7.50 17.99
N GLY A 455 -6.82 -8.14 18.99
CA GLY A 455 -6.58 -7.55 20.31
C GLY A 455 -6.08 -6.10 20.26
N SER A 456 -6.60 -5.27 21.17
CA SER A 456 -6.73 -3.80 21.08
C SER A 456 -5.43 -2.95 21.06
N SER A 457 -4.29 -3.53 20.68
CA SER A 457 -2.98 -2.88 20.53
C SER A 457 -2.25 -3.24 19.23
N THR A 458 -2.92 -3.93 18.30
CA THR A 458 -2.27 -4.50 17.10
C THR A 458 -2.10 -3.47 15.98
N THR A 459 -0.87 -3.03 15.71
CA THR A 459 -0.50 -2.19 14.54
C THR A 459 -0.09 -3.04 13.32
N PHE A 460 -0.25 -2.47 12.12
CA PHE A 460 0.05 -3.10 10.83
C PHE A 460 0.77 -2.13 9.89
N ASP A 461 1.85 -2.60 9.26
CA ASP A 461 2.73 -1.84 8.36
C ASP A 461 2.12 -1.64 6.96
N SER A 462 1.27 -2.58 6.55
CA SER A 462 0.60 -2.58 5.26
C SER A 462 -0.58 -3.55 5.25
N PHE A 463 -1.50 -3.34 4.30
CA PHE A 463 -2.72 -4.11 4.15
C PHE A 463 -2.68 -4.87 2.84
N TRP A 464 -3.12 -6.12 2.90
CA TRP A 464 -3.01 -7.07 1.80
C TRP A 464 -4.33 -7.80 1.59
N PHE A 465 -4.68 -8.02 0.33
CA PHE A 465 -5.80 -8.87 -0.05
C PHE A 465 -5.37 -10.32 -0.06
N HIS A 466 -6.20 -11.17 0.55
CA HIS A 466 -6.14 -12.61 0.44
C HIS A 466 -7.53 -13.17 0.63
N ASN A 467 -7.98 -14.07 -0.25
CA ASN A 467 -9.21 -14.83 -0.06
C ASN A 467 -10.46 -13.94 0.21
N CYS A 468 -10.60 -12.86 -0.56
CA CYS A 468 -11.63 -11.82 -0.40
C CYS A 468 -11.69 -11.20 1.01
N SER A 469 -10.57 -11.22 1.72
CA SER A 469 -10.39 -10.67 3.05
C SER A 469 -9.21 -9.70 3.05
N ILE A 470 -9.21 -8.74 3.99
CA ILE A 470 -8.08 -7.84 4.21
C ILE A 470 -7.27 -8.33 5.42
N LEU A 471 -6.01 -8.61 5.14
CA LEU A 471 -4.97 -8.91 6.12
C LEU A 471 -4.20 -7.64 6.46
N GLY A 472 -3.80 -7.50 7.72
CA GLY A 472 -2.75 -6.59 8.16
C GLY A 472 -1.43 -7.35 8.26
N LEU A 473 -0.37 -6.83 7.65
CA LEU A 473 0.99 -7.32 7.85
C LEU A 473 1.62 -6.64 9.06
N GLN A 474 2.22 -7.42 9.95
CA GLN A 474 3.15 -6.97 10.97
C GLN A 474 4.57 -7.40 10.55
N ALA A 475 5.49 -6.45 10.48
CA ALA A 475 6.87 -6.65 10.08
C ALA A 475 7.83 -6.18 11.18
N SER A 476 8.80 -7.03 11.54
CA SER A 476 9.94 -6.61 12.37
C SER A 476 11.14 -6.21 11.52
N SER A 477 12.04 -5.44 12.12
CA SER A 477 13.37 -5.10 11.60
C SER A 477 14.30 -6.31 11.51
N SER A 478 14.08 -7.36 12.32
CA SER A 478 14.78 -8.66 12.22
C SER A 478 14.30 -9.54 11.05
N GLY A 479 13.28 -9.09 10.30
CA GLY A 479 12.74 -9.81 9.14
C GLY A 479 11.55 -10.73 9.46
N ASP A 480 11.05 -10.76 10.70
CA ASP A 480 9.86 -11.51 11.07
C ASP A 480 8.61 -10.88 10.43
N ARG A 481 7.64 -11.73 10.08
CA ARG A 481 6.42 -11.37 9.35
C ARG A 481 5.24 -12.12 9.95
N ARG A 482 4.18 -11.41 10.31
CA ARG A 482 2.88 -11.99 10.67
C ARG A 482 1.77 -11.35 9.84
N LEU A 483 0.91 -12.17 9.27
CA LEU A 483 -0.28 -11.70 8.55
C LEU A 483 -1.51 -12.06 9.37
N VAL A 484 -2.32 -11.06 9.67
CA VAL A 484 -3.42 -11.14 10.64
C VAL A 484 -4.69 -10.69 9.94
N TYR A 485 -5.80 -11.42 10.10
CA TYR A 485 -7.10 -10.97 9.59
C TYR A 485 -7.53 -9.67 10.28
N VAL A 486 -7.93 -8.67 9.48
CA VAL A 486 -8.43 -7.36 9.95
C VAL A 486 -9.85 -7.13 9.47
N ARG A 487 -10.13 -7.53 8.23
CA ARG A 487 -11.48 -7.63 7.67
C ARG A 487 -11.62 -9.00 6.99
N PRO A 488 -11.91 -10.09 7.74
CA PRO A 488 -12.27 -11.35 7.12
C PRO A 488 -13.59 -11.19 6.35
N ARG A 489 -13.78 -11.98 5.29
CA ARG A 489 -15.12 -12.25 4.78
C ARG A 489 -16.00 -12.84 5.89
N SER A 490 -17.30 -12.57 5.85
CA SER A 490 -18.27 -12.98 6.89
C SER A 490 -18.14 -14.42 7.38
N GLU A 491 -17.91 -15.38 6.48
CA GLU A 491 -17.71 -16.80 6.80
C GLU A 491 -16.50 -17.10 7.70
N LEU A 492 -15.43 -16.32 7.60
CA LEU A 492 -14.18 -16.54 8.35
C LEU A 492 -14.15 -15.84 9.72
N VAL A 493 -15.25 -15.21 10.14
CA VAL A 493 -15.32 -14.44 11.39
C VAL A 493 -15.08 -15.32 12.63
N ALA A 494 -15.80 -16.44 12.74
CA ALA A 494 -15.68 -17.32 13.91
C ALA A 494 -14.25 -17.88 14.03
N ALA A 495 -13.68 -18.31 12.89
CA ALA A 495 -12.30 -18.75 12.77
C ALA A 495 -11.29 -17.67 13.21
N ALA A 496 -11.37 -16.48 12.61
CA ALA A 496 -10.43 -15.40 12.87
C ALA A 496 -10.57 -14.78 14.28
N MET A 497 -11.73 -14.94 14.93
CA MET A 497 -11.91 -14.58 16.34
C MET A 497 -11.28 -15.61 17.31
N ARG A 498 -11.18 -16.89 16.93
CA ARG A 498 -10.41 -17.90 17.67
C ARG A 498 -8.90 -17.73 17.45
N GLN A 499 -8.50 -17.54 16.20
CA GLN A 499 -7.10 -17.41 15.80
C GLN A 499 -6.96 -16.41 14.64
N PRO A 500 -6.59 -15.14 14.92
CA PRO A 500 -6.57 -14.10 13.90
C PRO A 500 -5.33 -14.16 12.99
N VAL A 501 -4.30 -14.93 13.33
CA VAL A 501 -3.04 -15.00 12.56
C VAL A 501 -3.16 -16.02 11.42
N LEU A 502 -3.20 -15.55 10.18
CA LEU A 502 -3.16 -16.39 8.98
C LEU A 502 -1.77 -17.01 8.76
N TYR A 503 -0.71 -16.21 8.93
CA TYR A 503 0.67 -16.64 8.71
C TYR A 503 1.60 -16.04 9.75
N ARG A 504 2.61 -16.80 10.16
CA ARG A 504 3.72 -16.36 11.01
C ARG A 504 5.05 -16.94 10.47
N GLY A 505 6.08 -16.11 10.37
CA GLY A 505 7.38 -16.56 9.88
C GLY A 505 8.35 -15.41 9.70
N ARG A 506 9.24 -15.51 8.72
CA ARG A 506 10.22 -14.48 8.37
C ARG A 506 10.39 -14.34 6.85
N ILE A 507 10.95 -13.23 6.40
CA ILE A 507 11.42 -13.04 5.03
C ILE A 507 12.94 -13.15 4.97
N SER A 508 13.47 -13.87 3.99
CA SER A 508 14.91 -14.11 3.81
C SER A 508 15.20 -14.32 2.32
N GLY A 509 16.10 -13.52 1.72
CA GLY A 509 16.47 -13.68 0.30
C GLY A 509 15.31 -13.52 -0.70
N GLY A 510 14.28 -12.73 -0.37
CA GLY A 510 13.08 -12.57 -1.20
C GLY A 510 12.05 -13.70 -1.08
N GLN A 511 12.28 -14.68 -0.20
CA GLN A 511 11.35 -15.76 0.12
C GLN A 511 10.74 -15.54 1.51
N TYR A 512 9.43 -15.74 1.64
CA TYR A 512 8.77 -15.92 2.93
C TYR A 512 8.95 -17.37 3.38
N LEU A 513 9.29 -17.60 4.65
CA LEU A 513 9.45 -18.91 5.26
C LEU A 513 8.77 -18.91 6.64
N GLY A 514 7.79 -19.78 6.85
CA GLY A 514 7.04 -19.81 8.10
C GLY A 514 5.93 -20.87 8.11
N GLU A 515 4.86 -20.56 8.82
CA GLU A 515 3.67 -21.40 8.98
C GLU A 515 2.42 -20.60 8.63
N ALA A 516 1.52 -21.19 7.85
CA ALA A 516 0.14 -20.73 7.68
C ALA A 516 -0.81 -21.56 8.55
N ILE A 517 -2.06 -21.14 8.69
CA ILE A 517 -3.07 -21.85 9.48
C ILE A 517 -4.14 -22.52 8.60
N HIS A 518 -4.40 -23.80 8.90
CA HIS A 518 -5.62 -24.50 8.55
C HIS A 518 -6.64 -24.30 9.66
N VAL A 519 -7.88 -23.96 9.31
CA VAL A 519 -8.97 -23.77 10.26
C VAL A 519 -10.00 -24.86 10.02
N ASP A 520 -10.26 -25.70 11.03
CA ASP A 520 -11.41 -26.60 11.06
C ASP A 520 -12.24 -26.30 12.32
N ASP A 521 -13.55 -26.14 12.13
CA ASP A 521 -14.51 -25.78 13.16
C ASP A 521 -14.89 -26.93 14.10
N ARG A 522 -14.61 -28.17 13.70
CA ARG A 522 -14.92 -29.42 14.40
C ARG A 522 -13.67 -30.10 14.96
N CYS A 523 -12.55 -30.00 14.24
CA CYS A 523 -11.28 -30.67 14.55
C CYS A 523 -10.17 -29.75 15.06
N GLY A 524 -10.36 -28.44 15.00
CA GLY A 524 -9.46 -27.44 15.59
C GLY A 524 -8.42 -26.88 14.62
N ASP A 525 -7.98 -25.66 14.92
CA ASP A 525 -7.11 -24.87 14.05
C ASP A 525 -5.65 -25.35 14.16
N THR A 526 -4.99 -25.65 13.03
CA THR A 526 -3.66 -26.27 12.98
C THR A 526 -2.70 -25.47 12.09
N PHE A 527 -1.50 -25.15 12.58
CA PHE A 527 -0.45 -24.51 11.78
C PHE A 527 0.33 -25.53 10.92
N TYR A 528 0.71 -25.14 9.71
CA TYR A 528 1.49 -25.95 8.78
C TYR A 528 2.52 -25.12 8.02
N ALA A 529 3.66 -25.73 7.69
CA ALA A 529 4.78 -25.03 7.07
C ALA A 529 4.45 -24.55 5.65
N VAL A 530 4.77 -23.28 5.35
CA VAL A 530 4.65 -22.68 4.01
C VAL A 530 5.90 -21.86 3.65
N THR A 531 6.20 -21.80 2.36
CA THR A 531 7.32 -21.03 1.80
C THR A 531 6.99 -20.48 0.42
N GLY A 532 7.60 -19.36 0.02
CA GLY A 532 7.53 -18.91 -1.38
C GLY A 532 7.91 -17.45 -1.65
N PRO A 533 8.04 -17.07 -2.94
CA PRO A 533 8.60 -15.80 -3.35
C PRO A 533 7.69 -14.59 -3.12
N VAL A 534 8.34 -13.44 -2.98
CA VAL A 534 7.78 -12.12 -3.29
C VAL A 534 7.93 -11.86 -4.79
N ASP A 535 6.93 -11.24 -5.40
CA ASP A 535 6.95 -10.89 -6.83
C ASP A 535 8.07 -9.89 -7.17
N ALA A 536 8.47 -9.84 -8.45
CA ALA A 536 9.50 -8.93 -8.93
C ALA A 536 9.15 -7.44 -8.74
N ASP A 537 7.86 -7.08 -8.81
CA ASP A 537 7.34 -5.72 -8.55
C ASP A 537 7.06 -5.45 -7.06
N ARG A 538 7.15 -6.50 -6.22
CA ARG A 538 6.84 -6.52 -4.78
C ARG A 538 5.42 -6.18 -4.37
N ARG A 539 4.48 -6.17 -5.32
CA ARG A 539 3.05 -5.94 -5.03
C ARG A 539 2.29 -7.24 -4.75
N GLY A 540 2.99 -8.37 -4.65
CA GLY A 540 2.41 -9.62 -4.16
C GLY A 540 3.42 -10.58 -3.57
N VAL A 541 2.89 -11.55 -2.83
CA VAL A 541 3.59 -12.68 -2.23
C VAL A 541 2.81 -13.96 -2.55
N LYS A 542 3.51 -15.04 -2.86
CA LYS A 542 2.94 -16.35 -3.23
C LYS A 542 3.61 -17.43 -2.37
N ILE A 543 2.98 -17.82 -1.26
CA ILE A 543 3.49 -18.86 -0.35
C ILE A 543 2.70 -20.17 -0.50
N ARG A 544 3.42 -21.30 -0.55
CA ARG A 544 2.87 -22.64 -0.75
C ARG A 544 3.28 -23.58 0.38
N GLY A 545 2.45 -24.57 0.70
CA GLY A 545 2.80 -25.64 1.63
C GLY A 545 1.71 -26.70 1.76
N ARG A 546 1.98 -27.74 2.54
CA ARG A 546 1.06 -28.89 2.71
C ARG A 546 0.11 -28.68 3.88
N GLU A 547 -1.12 -28.35 3.55
CA GLU A 547 -2.20 -28.07 4.49
C GLU A 547 -2.79 -29.38 5.05
N PRO A 548 -2.80 -29.59 6.37
CA PRO A 548 -3.37 -30.77 6.99
C PRO A 548 -4.88 -30.81 6.74
N GLN A 549 -5.43 -32.02 6.70
CA GLN A 549 -6.85 -32.27 6.48
C GLN A 549 -7.36 -33.24 7.54
N PHE A 550 -8.61 -33.12 7.96
CA PHE A 550 -9.19 -33.95 9.01
C PHE A 550 -10.60 -34.40 8.66
N ALA A 551 -10.96 -35.63 9.03
CA ALA A 551 -12.30 -36.18 8.93
C ALA A 551 -12.86 -36.45 10.33
N LEU A 552 -14.01 -35.87 10.65
CA LEU A 552 -14.76 -36.18 11.87
C LEU A 552 -15.54 -37.49 11.66
N GLN A 553 -15.18 -38.55 12.37
CA GLN A 553 -15.89 -39.83 12.37
C GLN A 553 -16.26 -40.21 13.81
N THR A 554 -17.55 -40.47 14.07
CA THR A 554 -18.05 -40.83 15.42
C THR A 554 -17.65 -39.86 16.56
N GLY A 555 -17.45 -38.57 16.24
CA GLY A 555 -17.01 -37.55 17.20
C GLY A 555 -15.49 -37.48 17.44
N VAL A 556 -14.70 -38.30 16.72
CA VAL A 556 -13.23 -38.32 16.76
C VAL A 556 -12.68 -37.77 15.44
N CYS A 557 -11.63 -36.96 15.51
CA CYS A 557 -10.98 -36.40 14.34
C CYS A 557 -9.83 -37.29 13.86
N HIS A 558 -9.93 -37.78 12.63
CA HIS A 558 -8.92 -38.61 11.99
C HIS A 558 -8.16 -37.78 10.94
N PRO A 559 -6.81 -37.75 10.96
CA PRO A 559 -6.04 -37.03 9.94
C PRO A 559 -6.17 -37.71 8.58
N LEU A 560 -6.38 -36.89 7.55
CA LEU A 560 -6.35 -37.25 6.14
C LEU A 560 -5.01 -36.84 5.50
N PRO A 561 -4.67 -37.36 4.31
CA PRO A 561 -3.50 -36.89 3.57
C PRO A 561 -3.55 -35.36 3.35
N PRO A 562 -2.45 -34.63 3.63
CA PRO A 562 -2.44 -33.17 3.50
C PRO A 562 -2.42 -32.75 2.02
N VAL A 563 -3.05 -31.61 1.72
CA VAL A 563 -3.22 -31.08 0.36
C VAL A 563 -2.26 -29.93 0.08
N GLU A 564 -1.81 -29.76 -1.17
CA GLU A 564 -1.01 -28.60 -1.54
C GLU A 564 -1.86 -27.32 -1.51
N SER A 565 -1.46 -26.37 -0.69
CA SER A 565 -2.15 -25.09 -0.46
C SER A 565 -1.29 -23.94 -0.94
N CYS A 566 -1.91 -22.91 -1.50
CA CYS A 566 -1.24 -21.77 -2.12
C CYS A 566 -1.91 -20.46 -1.72
N LEU A 567 -1.29 -19.73 -0.80
CA LEU A 567 -1.76 -18.43 -0.34
C LEU A 567 -1.14 -17.35 -1.25
N ARG A 568 -1.97 -16.79 -2.12
CA ARG A 568 -1.66 -15.53 -2.81
C ARG A 568 -2.08 -14.35 -1.94
N ILE A 569 -1.17 -13.39 -1.78
CA ILE A 569 -1.34 -12.23 -0.91
C ILE A 569 -0.91 -11.01 -1.71
N VAL A 570 -1.86 -10.13 -2.07
CA VAL A 570 -1.64 -9.01 -3.00
C VAL A 570 -1.70 -7.69 -2.23
N PHE A 571 -0.82 -6.74 -2.56
CA PHE A 571 -0.73 -5.46 -1.89
C PHE A 571 -1.99 -4.62 -2.12
N ALA A 572 -2.79 -4.47 -1.07
CA ALA A 572 -4.03 -3.70 -1.11
C ALA A 572 -3.75 -2.22 -0.87
N GLY A 573 -2.91 -1.89 0.10
CA GLY A 573 -2.51 -0.50 0.38
C GLY A 573 -1.62 -0.38 1.61
N ARG A 574 -1.13 0.83 1.88
CA ARG A 574 -0.45 1.14 3.15
C ARG A 574 -1.44 1.38 4.29
N THR A 575 -2.71 1.56 3.96
CA THR A 575 -3.77 1.86 4.92
C THR A 575 -4.99 0.98 4.68
N LEU A 576 -5.73 0.66 5.74
CA LEU A 576 -6.98 -0.11 5.62
C LEU A 576 -8.00 0.64 4.74
N ALA A 577 -7.95 1.97 4.70
CA ALA A 577 -8.79 2.79 3.83
C ALA A 577 -8.42 2.60 2.33
N GLU A 578 -7.14 2.59 1.98
CA GLU A 578 -6.69 2.26 0.61
C GLU A 578 -7.06 0.83 0.21
N ALA A 579 -6.96 -0.11 1.15
CA ALA A 579 -7.38 -1.49 0.93
C ALA A 579 -8.90 -1.63 0.76
N LEU A 580 -9.71 -0.81 1.45
CA LEU A 580 -11.16 -0.80 1.29
C LEU A 580 -11.64 0.01 0.07
N SER A 581 -10.86 1.02 -0.37
CA SER A 581 -11.19 1.81 -1.57
C SER A 581 -10.77 1.12 -2.86
N LYS A 582 -9.90 0.10 -2.78
CA LYS A 582 -9.54 -0.71 -3.94
C LYS A 582 -10.50 -1.89 -4.11
N PRO A 583 -10.73 -2.30 -5.37
CA PRO A 583 -11.42 -3.55 -5.66
C PRO A 583 -10.81 -4.74 -4.91
N LEU A 584 -11.64 -5.48 -4.15
CA LEU A 584 -11.21 -6.68 -3.44
C LEU A 584 -10.58 -7.69 -4.41
N ALA A 585 -9.41 -8.22 -4.05
CA ALA A 585 -8.75 -9.29 -4.78
C ALA A 585 -8.92 -10.66 -4.09
N GLY A 586 -9.29 -11.65 -4.89
CA GLY A 586 -9.48 -13.04 -4.49
C GLY A 586 -8.18 -13.79 -4.26
N PRO A 587 -8.26 -15.05 -3.79
CA PRO A 587 -7.10 -15.91 -3.67
C PRO A 587 -6.68 -16.39 -5.07
N SER A 588 -5.58 -15.86 -5.63
CA SER A 588 -5.16 -16.19 -7.00
C SER A 588 -3.75 -16.80 -7.11
N CYS A 589 -3.66 -18.14 -7.07
CA CYS A 589 -2.60 -18.96 -7.73
C CYS A 589 -2.96 -20.45 -7.60
N PRO A 590 -2.63 -21.33 -8.58
CA PRO A 590 -1.46 -21.31 -9.47
C PRO A 590 -1.82 -21.38 -10.99
N ALA A 591 -0.91 -21.42 -11.97
CA ALA A 591 0.53 -21.72 -12.00
C ALA A 591 1.35 -20.62 -12.74
N ASP A 592 2.54 -20.22 -12.27
CA ASP A 592 3.79 -20.86 -12.72
C ASP A 592 3.91 -22.37 -12.49
N ASP A 593 4.26 -23.02 -13.60
CA ASP A 593 4.82 -24.36 -13.73
C ASP A 593 6.11 -24.14 -14.58
N GLN A 594 7.32 -24.59 -14.20
CA GLN A 594 7.72 -25.44 -13.08
C GLN A 594 9.15 -25.11 -12.61
N SER A 595 9.48 -25.46 -11.37
CA SER A 595 10.78 -26.11 -11.09
C SER A 595 10.76 -26.91 -9.78
N GLY A 596 10.17 -28.10 -9.82
CA GLY A 596 10.95 -29.29 -9.50
C GLY A 596 10.93 -30.14 -10.77
N SER A 597 12.03 -30.59 -11.37
CA SER A 597 13.44 -30.52 -10.99
C SER A 597 14.18 -29.36 -11.67
N GLY A 598 15.27 -28.87 -11.07
CA GLY A 598 15.92 -27.63 -11.52
C GLY A 598 16.53 -27.70 -12.92
N SER A 599 15.91 -27.04 -13.91
CA SER A 599 16.54 -26.62 -15.17
C SER A 599 15.62 -25.74 -16.04
N GLY A 600 15.87 -24.42 -16.07
CA GLY A 600 15.52 -23.54 -17.20
C GLY A 600 14.04 -23.14 -17.39
N PRO A 601 13.77 -22.21 -18.35
CA PRO A 601 12.43 -21.70 -18.63
C PRO A 601 11.72 -22.47 -19.76
N GLY A 602 10.39 -22.50 -19.66
CA GLY A 602 9.42 -23.08 -20.60
C GLY A 602 8.02 -22.88 -20.00
N ASP A 603 6.91 -23.35 -20.58
CA ASP A 603 6.67 -23.95 -21.90
C ASP A 603 5.12 -23.85 -22.11
N GLY A 604 4.44 -24.91 -22.56
CA GLY A 604 2.99 -25.02 -22.71
C GLY A 604 2.49 -26.47 -22.56
N SER A 605 3.29 -27.31 -21.91
CA SER A 605 3.23 -28.77 -22.00
C SER A 605 1.94 -29.42 -21.50
N LEU A 606 1.44 -30.35 -22.33
CA LEU A 606 0.38 -31.31 -22.05
C LEU A 606 0.78 -32.33 -20.95
N ASN A 607 -0.14 -32.66 -20.05
CA ASN A 607 0.07 -33.64 -18.98
C ASN A 607 -1.13 -34.60 -18.81
N LEU A 608 -1.11 -35.74 -19.51
CA LEU A 608 -2.12 -36.80 -19.42
C LEU A 608 -1.86 -37.81 -18.27
N SER A 609 -1.23 -37.40 -17.17
CA SER A 609 -1.11 -38.25 -15.98
C SER A 609 -2.48 -38.51 -15.34
N LEU A 610 -2.75 -39.76 -14.93
CA LEU A 610 -4.02 -40.17 -14.29
C LEU A 610 -4.40 -39.33 -13.07
N ASP A 611 -3.41 -38.80 -12.37
CA ASP A 611 -3.56 -38.00 -11.15
C ASP A 611 -3.72 -36.50 -11.43
N CYS A 612 -3.48 -36.06 -12.67
CA CYS A 612 -3.57 -34.64 -13.02
C CYS A 612 -5.03 -34.14 -12.94
N ARG A 613 -5.24 -33.01 -12.24
CA ARG A 613 -6.55 -32.35 -12.06
C ARG A 613 -6.39 -30.83 -12.22
N PRO A 614 -7.37 -30.12 -12.80
CA PRO A 614 -8.56 -30.64 -13.47
C PRO A 614 -8.21 -31.25 -14.83
N LYS A 615 -8.88 -32.35 -15.21
CA LYS A 615 -8.48 -33.14 -16.40
C LYS A 615 -8.56 -32.34 -17.71
N SER A 616 -9.49 -31.41 -17.82
CA SER A 616 -9.67 -30.46 -18.92
C SER A 616 -8.47 -29.53 -19.14
N VAL A 617 -7.81 -29.05 -18.09
CA VAL A 617 -6.60 -28.22 -18.20
C VAL A 617 -5.36 -29.07 -18.43
N CYS A 618 -5.26 -30.21 -17.73
CA CYS A 618 -4.17 -31.17 -17.86
C CYS A 618 -4.02 -31.72 -19.28
N SER A 619 -5.15 -31.94 -19.96
CA SER A 619 -5.21 -32.40 -21.35
C SER A 619 -5.22 -31.26 -22.38
N ASN A 620 -5.22 -29.99 -21.95
CA ASN A 620 -5.59 -28.82 -22.77
C ASN A 620 -6.98 -28.94 -23.47
N ASN A 621 -7.78 -29.97 -23.19
CA ASN A 621 -9.17 -30.06 -23.64
C ASN A 621 -10.07 -29.25 -22.70
N PHE A 622 -9.92 -27.92 -22.76
CA PHE A 622 -10.46 -27.00 -21.76
C PHE A 622 -11.98 -27.04 -21.61
N ALA A 623 -12.68 -27.54 -22.64
CA ALA A 623 -14.13 -27.68 -22.68
C ALA A 623 -14.60 -29.14 -22.54
N ALA A 624 -13.72 -30.03 -22.04
CA ALA A 624 -13.97 -31.44 -21.74
C ALA A 624 -14.69 -32.23 -22.84
N LEU A 625 -14.39 -31.93 -24.11
CA LEU A 625 -14.96 -32.61 -25.28
C LEU A 625 -14.55 -34.09 -25.27
N THR A 626 -15.41 -34.93 -24.69
CA THR A 626 -15.15 -36.34 -24.40
C THR A 626 -16.14 -37.20 -25.19
N PRO A 627 -15.70 -37.89 -26.27
CA PRO A 627 -16.55 -38.78 -27.04
C PRO A 627 -17.10 -39.93 -26.19
N LYS A 628 -18.40 -40.22 -26.32
CA LYS A 628 -19.05 -41.38 -25.65
C LYS A 628 -18.77 -42.68 -26.42
N ALA A 629 -17.49 -42.97 -26.64
CA ALA A 629 -16.97 -44.09 -27.42
C ALA A 629 -15.55 -44.47 -26.95
N GLU A 630 -15.02 -45.60 -27.41
CA GLU A 630 -13.59 -45.89 -27.33
C GLU A 630 -12.83 -45.29 -28.53
N PRO A 631 -11.53 -44.94 -28.40
CA PRO A 631 -10.77 -44.22 -29.43
C PRO A 631 -10.75 -44.90 -30.81
N GLU A 632 -10.69 -46.22 -30.86
CA GLU A 632 -10.77 -47.03 -32.08
C GLU A 632 -12.08 -46.82 -32.87
N ASP A 633 -13.18 -46.52 -32.17
CA ASP A 633 -14.48 -46.25 -32.79
C ASP A 633 -14.66 -44.78 -33.22
N TYR A 634 -13.75 -43.86 -32.83
CA TYR A 634 -13.97 -42.42 -33.01
C TYR A 634 -14.28 -42.05 -34.46
N ARG A 635 -13.55 -42.58 -35.45
CA ARG A 635 -13.83 -42.30 -36.87
C ARG A 635 -15.16 -42.88 -37.34
N ALA A 636 -15.58 -44.05 -36.84
CA ALA A 636 -16.85 -44.68 -37.20
C ALA A 636 -18.06 -44.02 -36.51
N LYS A 637 -17.86 -43.36 -35.37
CA LYS A 637 -18.90 -42.67 -34.58
C LYS A 637 -18.86 -41.14 -34.72
N ASP A 638 -18.36 -40.66 -35.86
CA ASP A 638 -18.30 -39.23 -36.22
C ASP A 638 -17.48 -38.34 -35.25
N PHE A 639 -16.50 -38.91 -34.55
CA PHE A 639 -15.53 -38.17 -33.74
C PHE A 639 -14.13 -38.09 -34.39
N GLY A 640 -14.02 -38.47 -35.67
CA GLY A 640 -12.75 -38.48 -36.42
C GLY A 640 -12.03 -37.13 -36.40
N TYR A 641 -12.78 -36.02 -36.48
CA TYR A 641 -12.25 -34.65 -36.44
C TYR A 641 -11.41 -34.32 -35.19
N ILE A 642 -11.59 -35.06 -34.08
CA ILE A 642 -10.76 -34.91 -32.87
C ILE A 642 -9.42 -35.60 -33.06
N VAL A 643 -9.41 -36.79 -33.67
CA VAL A 643 -8.20 -37.59 -33.96
C VAL A 643 -7.33 -36.91 -35.01
N ASP A 644 -7.97 -36.25 -35.97
CA ASP A 644 -7.32 -35.56 -37.07
C ASP A 644 -6.99 -34.08 -36.72
N TRP A 645 -7.22 -33.65 -35.47
CA TRP A 645 -6.95 -32.28 -35.01
C TRP A 645 -5.46 -32.02 -34.77
N PRO A 646 -4.89 -30.86 -35.17
CA PRO A 646 -3.50 -30.52 -34.90
C PRO A 646 -3.17 -30.57 -33.40
N GLY A 647 -2.13 -31.31 -33.04
CA GLY A 647 -1.69 -31.50 -31.66
C GLY A 647 -2.45 -32.55 -30.87
N PHE A 648 -3.44 -33.24 -31.46
CA PHE A 648 -4.15 -34.32 -30.78
C PHE A 648 -3.19 -35.38 -30.21
N THR A 649 -3.37 -35.69 -28.94
CA THR A 649 -2.61 -36.68 -28.17
C THR A 649 -3.58 -37.53 -27.38
N LEU A 650 -3.39 -38.85 -27.42
CA LEU A 650 -4.26 -39.81 -26.77
C LEU A 650 -3.54 -40.57 -25.66
N LYS A 651 -4.22 -40.78 -24.54
CA LYS A 651 -3.77 -41.72 -23.51
C LYS A 651 -4.98 -42.49 -22.99
N SER A 652 -5.05 -43.79 -23.30
CA SER A 652 -6.26 -44.62 -23.17
C SER A 652 -6.68 -44.94 -21.73
N ASP A 653 -5.83 -44.67 -20.73
CA ASP A 653 -6.16 -44.73 -19.31
C ASP A 653 -6.76 -43.41 -18.79
N PHE A 654 -6.49 -42.28 -19.45
CA PHE A 654 -6.91 -40.94 -19.02
C PHE A 654 -8.39 -40.69 -19.34
N ARG A 655 -9.27 -41.26 -18.49
CA ARG A 655 -10.73 -41.30 -18.69
C ARG A 655 -11.53 -40.33 -17.81
N ASP A 656 -12.74 -39.98 -18.24
CA ASP A 656 -13.70 -39.20 -17.46
C ASP A 656 -14.35 -40.02 -16.33
N SER A 657 -15.27 -39.41 -15.57
CA SER A 657 -16.00 -40.08 -14.48
C SER A 657 -17.03 -41.12 -14.96
N LYS A 658 -17.32 -41.17 -16.27
CA LYS A 658 -18.21 -42.15 -16.92
C LYS A 658 -17.43 -43.25 -17.64
N GLY A 659 -16.10 -43.20 -17.61
CA GLY A 659 -15.19 -44.18 -18.17
C GLY A 659 -14.74 -43.92 -19.60
N PHE A 660 -15.12 -42.80 -20.24
CA PHE A 660 -14.74 -42.49 -21.62
C PHE A 660 -13.36 -41.80 -21.69
N VAL A 661 -12.56 -42.08 -22.72
CA VAL A 661 -11.21 -41.49 -22.85
C VAL A 661 -11.31 -40.00 -23.16
N ILE A 662 -10.56 -39.18 -22.41
CA ILE A 662 -10.47 -37.73 -22.62
C ILE A 662 -9.36 -37.44 -23.64
N PRO A 663 -9.67 -36.83 -24.79
CA PRO A 663 -8.68 -36.31 -25.73
C PRO A 663 -7.74 -35.31 -25.09
N GLY A 664 -6.46 -35.33 -25.45
CA GLY A 664 -5.48 -34.29 -25.12
C GLY A 664 -4.95 -33.54 -26.34
N PHE A 665 -4.37 -32.37 -26.09
CA PHE A 665 -3.78 -31.50 -27.10
C PHE A 665 -2.42 -31.00 -26.61
N ASP A 666 -1.36 -31.23 -27.38
CA ASP A 666 0.04 -30.98 -26.99
C ASP A 666 0.30 -29.52 -26.54
N ASN A 667 -0.47 -28.57 -27.09
CA ASN A 667 -0.40 -27.15 -26.79
C ASN A 667 -1.80 -26.52 -26.55
N ARG A 668 -1.78 -25.30 -25.98
CA ARG A 668 -3.00 -24.59 -25.56
C ARG A 668 -3.78 -23.91 -26.70
N ILE A 669 -3.13 -23.59 -27.81
CA ILE A 669 -3.77 -23.02 -29.02
C ILE A 669 -4.68 -24.10 -29.64
N SER A 670 -4.13 -25.30 -29.87
CA SER A 670 -4.88 -26.47 -30.31
C SER A 670 -6.07 -26.81 -29.40
N GLY A 671 -5.86 -26.74 -28.08
CA GLY A 671 -6.90 -26.97 -27.07
C GLY A 671 -8.03 -25.93 -27.05
N ALA A 672 -7.73 -24.66 -27.35
CA ALA A 672 -8.75 -23.62 -27.51
C ALA A 672 -9.48 -23.74 -28.87
N GLY A 673 -8.74 -24.06 -29.94
CA GLY A 673 -9.26 -24.18 -31.29
C GLY A 673 -10.24 -25.34 -31.48
N ILE A 674 -9.97 -26.52 -30.91
CA ILE A 674 -10.89 -27.68 -31.04
C ILE A 674 -12.27 -27.39 -30.44
N TRP A 675 -12.35 -26.61 -29.36
CA TRP A 675 -13.63 -26.17 -28.81
C TRP A 675 -14.37 -25.26 -29.79
N TRP A 676 -13.67 -24.31 -30.42
CA TRP A 676 -14.30 -23.42 -31.39
C TRP A 676 -14.76 -24.16 -32.65
N TYR A 677 -13.97 -25.12 -33.11
CA TYR A 677 -14.38 -26.03 -34.19
C TYR A 677 -15.64 -26.83 -33.82
N TRP A 678 -15.75 -27.29 -32.58
CA TRP A 678 -17.00 -27.89 -32.07
C TRP A 678 -18.16 -26.89 -32.12
N VAL A 679 -17.98 -25.64 -31.69
CA VAL A 679 -19.03 -24.59 -31.74
C VAL A 679 -19.51 -24.37 -33.18
N ARG A 680 -18.59 -24.28 -34.15
CA ARG A 680 -18.92 -24.05 -35.56
C ARG A 680 -19.53 -25.27 -36.25
N LYS A 681 -18.91 -26.45 -36.14
CA LYS A 681 -19.25 -27.64 -36.97
C LYS A 681 -20.16 -28.66 -36.29
N ARG A 682 -20.16 -28.74 -34.94
CA ARG A 682 -20.94 -29.75 -34.19
C ARG A 682 -22.13 -29.16 -33.43
N ALA A 683 -21.97 -27.99 -32.84
CA ALA A 683 -23.11 -27.20 -32.36
C ALA A 683 -23.82 -26.48 -33.53
N GLY A 684 -23.15 -26.34 -34.68
CA GLY A 684 -23.74 -25.89 -35.95
C GLY A 684 -23.88 -24.39 -36.10
N PHE A 685 -23.29 -23.58 -35.21
CA PHE A 685 -23.43 -22.14 -35.24
C PHE A 685 -22.55 -21.47 -36.30
N GLN A 686 -23.11 -20.53 -37.04
CA GLN A 686 -22.37 -19.61 -37.87
C GLN A 686 -21.85 -18.43 -37.07
N ILE A 687 -20.80 -17.76 -37.56
CA ILE A 687 -20.23 -16.58 -36.92
C ILE A 687 -21.25 -15.42 -36.78
N THR A 688 -22.28 -15.38 -37.63
CA THR A 688 -23.38 -14.42 -37.58
C THR A 688 -24.44 -14.74 -36.52
N ASP A 689 -24.44 -15.96 -35.98
CA ASP A 689 -25.49 -16.42 -35.09
C ASP A 689 -25.34 -15.85 -33.69
N LYS A 690 -26.44 -15.92 -32.94
CA LYS A 690 -26.53 -15.42 -31.57
C LYS A 690 -27.07 -16.52 -30.63
N PRO A 691 -26.29 -17.60 -30.40
CA PRO A 691 -26.70 -18.69 -29.52
C PRO A 691 -26.99 -18.21 -28.11
N THR A 692 -27.78 -19.00 -27.38
CA THR A 692 -28.10 -18.76 -25.97
C THR A 692 -27.46 -19.87 -25.12
N PHE A 693 -27.22 -19.63 -23.83
CA PHE A 693 -26.67 -20.69 -22.96
C PHE A 693 -27.57 -21.92 -22.89
N ARG A 694 -28.89 -21.76 -22.93
CA ARG A 694 -29.83 -22.88 -23.00
C ARG A 694 -29.58 -23.71 -24.25
N LYS A 695 -29.47 -23.08 -25.43
CA LYS A 695 -29.23 -23.83 -26.67
C LYS A 695 -27.86 -24.51 -26.68
N ILE A 696 -26.82 -23.85 -26.16
CA ILE A 696 -25.47 -24.44 -26.04
C ILE A 696 -25.47 -25.63 -25.07
N ALA A 697 -26.11 -25.51 -23.90
CA ALA A 697 -26.21 -26.58 -22.90
C ALA A 697 -26.92 -27.83 -23.41
N LYS A 698 -28.00 -27.67 -24.19
CA LYS A 698 -28.70 -28.78 -24.87
C LYS A 698 -27.77 -29.55 -25.81
N LEU A 699 -26.97 -28.81 -26.59
CA LEU A 699 -25.99 -29.38 -27.53
C LEU A 699 -24.81 -30.03 -26.79
N TYR A 700 -24.37 -29.49 -25.65
CA TYR A 700 -23.33 -30.08 -24.80
C TYR A 700 -23.78 -31.37 -24.10
N ALA A 701 -24.99 -31.38 -23.52
CA ALA A 701 -25.58 -32.57 -22.93
C ALA A 701 -25.87 -33.66 -23.98
N GLY A 702 -26.19 -33.24 -25.21
CA GLY A 702 -26.73 -34.08 -26.27
C GLY A 702 -28.21 -34.44 -26.04
N ILE A 703 -28.98 -33.53 -25.43
CA ILE A 703 -30.37 -33.74 -25.01
C ILE A 703 -31.21 -32.53 -25.44
N ASP A 704 -32.24 -32.74 -26.27
CA ASP A 704 -33.09 -31.66 -26.77
C ASP A 704 -34.29 -31.32 -25.86
N ASP A 705 -34.12 -31.47 -24.54
CA ASP A 705 -35.14 -31.17 -23.51
C ASP A 705 -34.58 -30.16 -22.50
N ASP A 706 -35.26 -29.02 -22.37
CA ASP A 706 -34.86 -27.89 -21.51
C ASP A 706 -34.98 -28.21 -20.02
N SER A 707 -35.77 -29.24 -19.66
CA SER A 707 -36.03 -29.67 -18.28
C SER A 707 -35.12 -30.82 -17.83
N ALA A 708 -34.39 -31.45 -18.75
CA ALA A 708 -33.49 -32.55 -18.45
C ALA A 708 -32.41 -32.11 -17.44
N PRO A 709 -32.15 -32.86 -16.35
CA PRO A 709 -31.26 -32.39 -15.28
C PRO A 709 -29.87 -31.94 -15.75
N ALA A 710 -29.26 -32.65 -16.70
CA ALA A 710 -27.96 -32.26 -17.27
C ALA A 710 -28.02 -30.97 -18.09
N VAL A 711 -29.13 -30.68 -18.78
CA VAL A 711 -29.31 -29.43 -19.53
C VAL A 711 -29.52 -28.26 -18.55
N VAL A 712 -30.33 -28.46 -17.51
CA VAL A 712 -30.53 -27.48 -16.44
C VAL A 712 -29.22 -27.19 -15.71
N GLU A 713 -28.43 -28.23 -15.43
CA GLU A 713 -27.11 -28.14 -14.80
C GLU A 713 -26.12 -27.35 -15.67
N TYR A 714 -25.91 -27.73 -16.94
CA TYR A 714 -25.02 -26.99 -17.85
C TYR A 714 -25.49 -25.56 -18.10
N ALA A 715 -26.77 -25.34 -18.40
CA ALA A 715 -27.28 -24.00 -18.69
C ALA A 715 -27.23 -23.10 -17.46
N GLY A 716 -27.59 -23.63 -16.28
CA GLY A 716 -27.49 -22.96 -14.99
C GLY A 716 -26.05 -22.67 -14.58
N ALA A 717 -25.12 -23.58 -14.87
CA ALA A 717 -23.69 -23.38 -14.63
C ALA A 717 -23.10 -22.32 -15.57
N TYR A 718 -23.37 -22.37 -16.88
CA TYR A 718 -22.89 -21.36 -17.82
C TYR A 718 -23.46 -19.97 -17.48
N GLN A 719 -24.76 -19.87 -17.21
CA GLN A 719 -25.34 -18.64 -16.68
C GLN A 719 -24.66 -18.19 -15.38
N THR A 720 -24.37 -19.10 -14.45
CA THR A 720 -23.71 -18.77 -13.19
C THR A 720 -22.29 -18.26 -13.38
N HIS A 721 -21.48 -18.93 -14.20
CA HIS A 721 -20.10 -18.52 -14.47
C HIS A 721 -19.99 -17.31 -15.41
N SER A 722 -21.04 -17.01 -16.20
CA SER A 722 -21.04 -15.86 -17.13
C SER A 722 -20.79 -14.52 -16.46
N ILE A 723 -21.22 -14.37 -15.20
CA ILE A 723 -21.01 -13.14 -14.42
C ILE A 723 -19.52 -12.80 -14.28
N HIS A 724 -18.64 -13.81 -14.26
CA HIS A 724 -17.19 -13.61 -14.14
C HIS A 724 -16.52 -13.07 -15.42
N TYR A 725 -17.22 -13.13 -16.56
CA TYR A 725 -16.64 -12.84 -17.88
C TYR A 725 -17.42 -11.79 -18.67
N PHE A 726 -18.74 -11.81 -18.60
CA PHE A 726 -19.62 -10.79 -19.19
C PHE A 726 -19.88 -9.59 -18.27
N GLY A 727 -19.44 -9.64 -17.01
CA GLY A 727 -19.70 -8.60 -16.01
C GLY A 727 -21.14 -8.55 -15.50
N HIS A 728 -22.01 -9.41 -16.03
CA HIS A 728 -23.40 -9.60 -15.62
C HIS A 728 -23.80 -11.06 -15.87
N ARG A 729 -24.85 -11.51 -15.18
CA ARG A 729 -25.42 -12.84 -15.38
C ARG A 729 -26.28 -12.82 -16.65
N VAL A 730 -25.70 -13.27 -17.76
CA VAL A 730 -26.38 -13.39 -19.06
C VAL A 730 -27.59 -14.32 -18.93
N GLY A 731 -28.71 -13.95 -19.53
CA GLY A 731 -29.94 -14.75 -19.54
C GLY A 731 -29.74 -16.12 -20.22
N LEU A 732 -30.45 -17.15 -19.73
CA LEU A 732 -30.39 -18.49 -20.35
C LEU A 732 -30.78 -18.46 -21.84
N ASP A 733 -31.65 -17.53 -22.21
CA ASP A 733 -32.18 -17.30 -23.56
C ASP A 733 -31.68 -15.96 -24.16
N GLU A 734 -30.67 -15.35 -23.55
CA GLU A 734 -30.08 -14.11 -24.06
C GLU A 734 -29.18 -14.41 -25.28
N PRO A 735 -29.33 -13.66 -26.39
CA PRO A 735 -28.59 -13.93 -27.63
C PRO A 735 -27.15 -13.41 -27.56
N LEU A 736 -26.17 -14.32 -27.54
CA LEU A 736 -24.73 -14.01 -27.50
C LEU A 736 -24.15 -13.89 -28.93
N PRO A 737 -23.92 -12.68 -29.47
CA PRO A 737 -23.47 -12.51 -30.86
C PRO A 737 -22.05 -13.03 -31.10
N LEU A 738 -21.91 -14.12 -31.84
CA LEU A 738 -20.59 -14.71 -32.14
C LEU A 738 -19.72 -13.84 -33.05
N VAL A 739 -20.30 -12.87 -33.76
CA VAL A 739 -19.55 -11.91 -34.58
C VAL A 739 -18.61 -11.05 -33.73
N ASP A 740 -18.98 -10.79 -32.46
CA ASP A 740 -18.12 -10.10 -31.52
C ASP A 740 -17.05 -11.06 -30.96
N ALA A 741 -15.79 -10.65 -31.07
CA ALA A 741 -14.65 -11.40 -30.54
C ALA A 741 -14.64 -11.44 -29.01
N ASP A 742 -15.11 -10.38 -28.34
CA ASP A 742 -15.18 -10.34 -26.89
C ASP A 742 -16.27 -11.27 -26.35
N THR A 743 -17.43 -11.31 -26.99
CA THR A 743 -18.49 -12.28 -26.70
C THR A 743 -18.00 -13.72 -26.87
N ARG A 744 -17.28 -14.04 -27.96
CA ARG A 744 -16.66 -15.37 -28.16
C ARG A 744 -15.69 -15.73 -27.04
N TRP A 745 -14.80 -14.81 -26.68
CA TRP A 745 -13.82 -15.00 -25.60
C TRP A 745 -14.50 -15.24 -24.24
N ARG A 746 -15.48 -14.42 -23.90
CA ARG A 746 -16.20 -14.51 -22.62
C ARG A 746 -17.05 -15.77 -22.54
N LEU A 747 -17.66 -16.20 -23.66
CA LEU A 747 -18.35 -17.48 -23.80
C LEU A 747 -17.39 -18.66 -23.58
N ALA A 748 -16.25 -18.68 -24.26
CA ALA A 748 -15.23 -19.71 -24.09
C ALA A 748 -14.77 -19.81 -22.64
N LYS A 749 -14.44 -18.69 -22.02
CA LYS A 749 -14.00 -18.63 -20.62
C LYS A 749 -15.09 -19.08 -19.65
N THR A 750 -16.35 -18.79 -19.92
CA THR A 750 -17.50 -19.28 -19.15
C THR A 750 -17.57 -20.82 -19.18
N MET A 751 -17.42 -21.41 -20.37
CA MET A 751 -17.49 -22.87 -20.54
C MET A 751 -16.24 -23.58 -19.99
N PHE A 752 -15.05 -23.05 -20.25
CA PHE A 752 -13.79 -23.61 -19.73
C PHE A 752 -13.73 -23.52 -18.21
N HIS A 753 -14.31 -22.46 -17.61
CA HIS A 753 -14.41 -22.34 -16.17
C HIS A 753 -15.22 -23.49 -15.57
N HIS A 754 -16.37 -23.81 -16.16
CA HIS A 754 -17.23 -24.90 -15.71
C HIS A 754 -16.47 -26.23 -15.69
N GLU A 755 -15.85 -26.58 -16.82
CA GLU A 755 -15.16 -27.87 -17.01
C GLU A 755 -13.83 -27.98 -16.23
N ALA A 756 -13.22 -26.87 -15.86
CA ALA A 756 -12.03 -26.84 -15.00
C ALA A 756 -12.38 -26.69 -13.50
N GLY A 757 -13.63 -26.34 -13.17
CA GLY A 757 -14.04 -25.92 -11.82
C GLY A 757 -13.38 -24.62 -11.34
N ARG A 758 -12.70 -23.88 -12.23
CA ARG A 758 -11.98 -22.63 -11.94
C ARG A 758 -11.69 -21.84 -13.20
N ASN A 759 -11.32 -20.58 -13.06
CA ASN A 759 -10.78 -19.80 -14.16
C ASN A 759 -9.53 -20.47 -14.75
N VAL A 760 -9.56 -20.79 -16.05
CA VAL A 760 -8.42 -21.33 -16.81
C VAL A 760 -7.56 -20.16 -17.28
N SER A 761 -6.74 -19.58 -16.39
CA SER A 761 -5.85 -18.46 -16.72
C SER A 761 -4.72 -18.84 -17.69
N GLU A 762 -4.48 -20.13 -17.85
CA GLU A 762 -3.47 -20.69 -18.76
C GLU A 762 -3.86 -20.54 -20.24
N VAL A 763 -5.14 -20.39 -20.54
CA VAL A 763 -5.58 -19.84 -21.82
C VAL A 763 -5.63 -18.32 -21.66
N THR A 764 -4.67 -17.65 -22.28
CA THR A 764 -4.64 -16.18 -22.42
C THR A 764 -5.54 -15.75 -23.57
N ARG A 765 -5.84 -14.44 -23.69
CA ARG A 765 -6.65 -13.94 -24.82
C ARG A 765 -5.96 -14.21 -26.16
N THR A 766 -4.66 -13.97 -26.26
CA THR A 766 -3.85 -14.27 -27.45
C THR A 766 -3.92 -15.76 -27.81
N THR A 767 -3.64 -16.65 -26.84
CA THR A 767 -3.72 -18.11 -27.01
C THR A 767 -5.09 -18.58 -27.53
N PHE A 768 -6.16 -17.91 -27.10
CA PHE A 768 -7.51 -18.19 -27.57
C PHE A 768 -7.76 -17.68 -28.98
N ASP A 769 -7.46 -16.41 -29.27
CA ASP A 769 -7.66 -15.81 -30.60
C ASP A 769 -6.84 -16.56 -31.68
N ASP A 770 -5.60 -16.96 -31.36
CA ASP A 770 -4.77 -17.84 -32.21
C ASP A 770 -5.46 -19.20 -32.48
N GLY A 771 -6.14 -19.75 -31.46
CA GLY A 771 -6.89 -21.01 -31.56
C GLY A 771 -8.16 -20.88 -32.40
N ILE A 772 -8.86 -19.74 -32.30
CA ILE A 772 -9.96 -19.37 -33.19
C ILE A 772 -9.45 -19.35 -34.64
N GLU A 773 -8.32 -18.68 -34.90
CA GLU A 773 -7.76 -18.55 -36.25
C GLU A 773 -7.31 -19.90 -36.83
N GLN A 774 -6.71 -20.77 -36.02
CA GLN A 774 -6.38 -22.15 -36.42
C GLN A 774 -7.65 -22.93 -36.82
N ALA A 775 -8.73 -22.80 -36.04
CA ALA A 775 -9.97 -23.52 -36.28
C ALA A 775 -10.75 -23.00 -37.51
N GLU A 776 -10.81 -21.68 -37.73
CA GLU A 776 -11.42 -21.10 -38.92
C GLU A 776 -10.69 -21.51 -40.22
N ARG A 777 -9.35 -21.65 -40.18
CA ARG A 777 -8.58 -22.19 -41.32
C ARG A 777 -8.97 -23.63 -41.64
N ILE A 778 -9.01 -24.52 -40.64
CA ILE A 778 -9.40 -25.93 -40.82
C ILE A 778 -10.86 -26.07 -41.30
N LEU A 779 -11.75 -25.14 -40.93
CA LEU A 779 -13.13 -25.05 -41.43
C LEU A 779 -13.25 -24.53 -42.86
N ALA A 780 -12.27 -23.79 -43.37
CA ALA A 780 -12.23 -23.34 -44.77
C ALA A 780 -11.67 -24.43 -45.70
N ASP A 781 -10.79 -25.28 -45.18
CA ASP A 781 -10.15 -26.38 -45.92
C ASP A 781 -11.01 -27.67 -45.99
N ASN A 782 -12.13 -27.77 -45.23
CA ASN A 782 -13.00 -28.96 -45.11
C ASN A 782 -14.52 -28.69 -45.07
#